data_AF-A0A166H979-F1
#
_entry.id   AF-A0A166H979-F1
#
_cell.length_a   1.000
_cell.length_b   1.000
_cell.length_c   1.000
_cell.angle_alpha   90.00
_cell.angle_beta   90.00
_cell.angle_gamma   90.00
#
_symmetry.space_group_name_H-M   'P 1'
#
loop_
_entity.id
_entity.type
_entity.pdbx_description
1 polymer ?
#
loop_
_entity_poly.entity_id
_entity_poly.type
_entity_poly.pdbx_seq_one_letter_code
_entity_poly.pdbx_strand_id
1 'polypeptide(L)'
;MTHADHLDDLTLEERAALTSGHSFWTTPAVERLGIPSITLTDGPHGVRLQRTGGDHLGLDDSEPATCFPPAVALGSTWDVDLARRVGVALGDEASALGVGVLLGPGINIKRSPLCGRNFEYFSEDPLVSGVLGSALVGGVQSRGVGASLKHFAANNQETDRLRVSADVDERPLREIYLRAFQRVVTEQQPWTVMCSYNRINGVLASENPWLLTSVLREEWGFEGLVVSDWGAVDDRVAGVAAGLDLEMPSSGGRNPARLVAAVRSGELDEAHVTTAARRTLELLDRVAAGAGLAGAVDQEAHHELAREVASRAVVLLKNDDAVLPLAPRGSVAVIGEFARTPRYQGAGSSQIVPTRLDSALDALRGTLGERMVFAPGFTTDGSGDAAALREEAVAAAADADTVVLFLGLPAQEESEGFDRTHLELPAEQILLLDAVLERTPRAVVVLSNGGVVRTSGWHDRVPAIVEGWLLGQAGGGAIADVLTGAVNPSGRLTETIPLRLEDSPAHLGFPGAFGHVRYGEDVFVGYRGYDARAAEVAFPFGHGLSYTRFEYHGLVVEQREGGLRVRLEVSNEGGRDGREVVQVYTGLPGSAIPRAVRALAAFTVVDIPAGGAAEVVLDVPREELAYFHPGAGRWVVEGGEYTIEVGASSRDLRQSVRAEVEGDALALPLTASSTVAEWLAHPLAGARLRQVLSSGDGALGAAVTDPGMAALLGSMPLGRLAVFPGSPLTEEALDWLVEEARADAAVPDGRSRGAAPGTPLRGRARPSRRPSARRTRHSAAADPGGPRSGARRAAGPRGRTPSARPRQRERSAPARRRGPPR
;
A
#
# COMPACT_ATOMS: atom_id res chain seq x y z
N MET A 1 -12.82 -32.34 11.65
CA MET A 1 -13.94 -31.42 11.89
C MET A 1 -13.29 -30.08 12.08
N THR A 2 -13.59 -29.14 11.21
CA THR A 2 -13.08 -27.77 11.27
C THR A 2 -13.95 -26.95 12.23
N HIS A 3 -13.50 -25.79 12.66
CA HIS A 3 -14.32 -24.86 13.44
C HIS A 3 -15.54 -24.40 12.64
N ALA A 4 -15.41 -24.23 11.32
CA ALA A 4 -16.54 -23.91 10.44
C ALA A 4 -17.64 -24.99 10.43
N ASP A 5 -17.33 -26.26 10.70
CA ASP A 5 -18.32 -27.35 10.79
C ASP A 5 -19.31 -27.14 11.97
N HIS A 6 -18.94 -26.33 12.96
CA HIS A 6 -19.78 -26.02 14.13
C HIS A 6 -20.76 -24.87 13.93
N LEU A 7 -20.84 -24.28 12.72
CA LEU A 7 -21.67 -23.10 12.47
C LEU A 7 -23.15 -23.30 12.83
N ASP A 8 -23.69 -24.48 12.52
CA ASP A 8 -25.08 -24.86 12.81
C ASP A 8 -25.31 -25.22 14.29
N ASP A 9 -24.24 -25.54 15.03
CA ASP A 9 -24.28 -25.83 16.47
C ASP A 9 -24.27 -24.57 17.33
N LEU A 10 -23.92 -23.40 16.76
CA LEU A 10 -23.89 -22.11 17.45
C LEU A 10 -25.31 -21.55 17.65
N THR A 11 -25.53 -20.90 18.78
CA THR A 11 -26.70 -20.03 18.98
C THR A 11 -26.52 -18.72 18.21
N LEU A 12 -27.61 -17.97 18.00
CA LEU A 12 -27.54 -16.63 17.40
C LEU A 12 -26.65 -15.70 18.23
N GLU A 13 -26.71 -15.79 19.56
CA GLU A 13 -25.85 -15.04 20.48
C GLU A 13 -24.36 -15.36 20.31
N GLU A 14 -24.00 -16.64 20.19
CA GLU A 14 -22.61 -17.04 19.97
C GLU A 14 -22.11 -16.65 18.57
N ARG A 15 -22.97 -16.78 17.53
CA ARG A 15 -22.66 -16.25 16.20
C ARG A 15 -22.39 -14.76 16.26
N ALA A 16 -23.27 -13.97 16.87
CA ALA A 16 -23.08 -12.53 17.01
C ALA A 16 -21.83 -12.18 17.82
N ALA A 17 -21.53 -12.92 18.89
CA ALA A 17 -20.34 -12.74 19.70
C ALA A 17 -19.06 -12.94 18.88
N LEU A 18 -18.97 -13.98 18.05
CA LEU A 18 -17.84 -14.26 17.15
C LEU A 18 -17.53 -13.15 16.14
N THR A 19 -18.42 -12.17 15.98
CA THR A 19 -18.24 -11.02 15.10
C THR A 19 -17.71 -9.77 15.81
N SER A 20 -17.34 -9.87 17.09
CA SER A 20 -16.74 -8.78 17.88
C SER A 20 -15.56 -9.33 18.68
N GLY A 21 -14.50 -8.54 18.82
CA GLY A 21 -13.38 -8.87 19.70
C GLY A 21 -13.83 -9.20 21.12
N HIS A 22 -13.14 -10.15 21.76
CA HIS A 22 -13.30 -10.44 23.18
C HIS A 22 -12.56 -9.43 24.04
N SER A 23 -11.36 -9.06 23.61
CA SER A 23 -10.51 -8.06 24.25
C SER A 23 -10.12 -6.97 23.24
N PHE A 24 -9.07 -6.21 23.55
CA PHE A 24 -8.48 -5.29 22.60
C PHE A 24 -7.78 -6.01 21.45
N TRP A 25 -7.27 -7.23 21.66
CA TRP A 25 -6.41 -7.94 20.70
C TRP A 25 -6.87 -9.36 20.35
N THR A 26 -7.92 -9.88 21.00
CA THR A 26 -8.28 -11.30 20.85
C THR A 26 -9.70 -11.51 20.37
N THR A 27 -9.90 -12.56 19.57
CA THR A 27 -11.23 -13.08 19.21
C THR A 27 -11.88 -13.80 20.39
N PRO A 28 -13.20 -13.99 20.43
CA PRO A 28 -13.85 -14.78 21.47
C PRO A 28 -13.68 -16.28 21.24
N ALA A 29 -13.63 -17.03 22.35
CA ALA A 29 -13.66 -18.49 22.35
C ALA A 29 -15.10 -19.01 22.61
N VAL A 30 -15.39 -20.21 22.12
CA VAL A 30 -16.63 -20.95 22.45
C VAL A 30 -16.25 -22.32 23.01
N GLU A 31 -16.02 -22.37 24.32
CA GLU A 31 -15.44 -23.54 25.01
C GLU A 31 -16.24 -24.83 24.80
N ARG A 32 -17.57 -24.76 24.82
CA ARG A 32 -18.44 -25.94 24.66
C ARG A 32 -18.30 -26.62 23.29
N LEU A 33 -17.80 -25.90 22.28
CA LEU A 33 -17.56 -26.38 20.91
C LEU A 33 -16.05 -26.49 20.60
N GLY A 34 -15.17 -26.25 21.58
CA GLY A 34 -13.73 -26.29 21.37
C GLY A 34 -13.21 -25.22 20.40
N ILE A 35 -13.94 -24.13 20.18
CA ILE A 35 -13.51 -23.01 19.32
C ILE A 35 -12.56 -22.12 20.14
N PRO A 36 -11.27 -21.99 19.74
CA PRO A 36 -10.27 -21.23 20.49
C PRO A 36 -10.37 -19.73 20.22
N SER A 37 -9.67 -18.95 21.05
CA SER A 37 -9.36 -17.55 20.81
C SER A 37 -8.02 -17.43 20.10
N ILE A 38 -7.88 -16.48 19.17
CA ILE A 38 -6.61 -16.11 18.55
C ILE A 38 -6.29 -14.64 18.85
N THR A 39 -4.99 -14.31 18.80
CA THR A 39 -4.49 -12.95 18.95
C THR A 39 -4.28 -12.30 17.59
N LEU A 40 -4.80 -11.08 17.44
CA LEU A 40 -4.46 -10.12 16.39
C LEU A 40 -3.58 -9.04 17.04
N THR A 41 -2.49 -8.64 16.41
CA THR A 41 -1.62 -7.60 16.97
C THR A 41 -0.88 -6.80 15.89
N ASP A 42 -0.48 -5.58 16.21
CA ASP A 42 0.35 -4.76 15.32
C ASP A 42 1.76 -5.39 15.13
N GLY A 43 2.53 -5.01 14.12
CA GLY A 43 2.20 -4.09 13.05
C GLY A 43 3.00 -4.37 11.78
N PRO A 44 3.08 -3.41 10.86
CA PRO A 44 3.53 -3.66 9.49
C PRO A 44 5.05 -3.86 9.33
N HIS A 45 5.87 -3.53 10.33
CA HIS A 45 7.34 -3.62 10.27
C HIS A 45 7.97 -4.28 11.51
N GLY A 46 7.17 -4.98 12.32
CA GLY A 46 7.61 -5.75 13.48
C GLY A 46 6.41 -6.26 14.29
N VAL A 47 6.61 -7.30 15.10
CA VAL A 47 5.53 -7.86 15.93
C VAL A 47 5.46 -7.11 17.27
N ARG A 48 4.41 -6.32 17.46
CA ARG A 48 4.12 -5.57 18.68
C ARG A 48 3.11 -6.32 19.55
N LEU A 49 3.57 -7.29 20.33
CA LEU A 49 2.73 -7.99 21.30
C LEU A 49 2.84 -7.33 22.68
N GLN A 50 1.74 -6.76 23.22
CA GLN A 50 1.73 -6.16 24.55
C GLN A 50 1.94 -7.22 25.65
N ARG A 51 2.76 -6.90 26.67
CA ARG A 51 2.91 -7.77 27.85
C ARG A 51 1.64 -7.79 28.69
N THR A 52 1.32 -8.95 29.26
CA THR A 52 0.18 -9.12 30.17
C THR A 52 0.26 -8.14 31.35
N GLY A 53 -0.71 -7.21 31.45
CA GLY A 53 -0.86 -6.26 32.56
C GLY A 53 -0.51 -4.81 32.25
N GLY A 54 -0.05 -4.49 31.03
CA GLY A 54 0.10 -3.11 30.55
C GLY A 54 -1.26 -2.41 30.40
N ASP A 55 -1.28 -1.06 30.49
CA ASP A 55 -2.45 -0.32 30.07
C ASP A 55 -2.68 -0.54 28.58
N HIS A 56 -3.93 -0.62 28.12
CA HIS A 56 -4.23 -0.95 26.72
C HIS A 56 -3.70 0.09 25.71
N LEU A 57 -3.20 1.23 26.21
CA LEU A 57 -2.52 2.31 25.49
C LEU A 57 -0.98 2.25 25.57
N GLY A 58 -0.41 1.28 26.30
CA GLY A 58 1.02 1.16 26.54
C GLY A 58 1.77 0.87 25.25
N LEU A 59 2.24 1.93 24.60
CA LEU A 59 3.07 1.89 23.40
C LEU A 59 4.48 1.36 23.73
N ASP A 60 4.91 1.45 24.99
CA ASP A 60 6.30 1.19 25.40
C ASP A 60 6.53 -0.15 26.13
N ASP A 61 5.49 -0.95 26.43
CA ASP A 61 5.63 -2.25 27.13
C ASP A 61 5.14 -3.43 26.26
N SER A 62 5.85 -3.64 25.14
CA SER A 62 5.70 -4.81 24.27
C SER A 62 6.84 -5.82 24.46
N GLU A 63 6.59 -7.07 24.06
CA GLU A 63 7.68 -8.03 23.90
C GLU A 63 8.67 -7.53 22.84
N PRO A 64 9.99 -7.73 23.04
CA PRO A 64 10.99 -7.38 22.05
C PRO A 64 10.81 -8.20 20.77
N ALA A 65 10.83 -7.52 19.63
CA ALA A 65 10.73 -8.12 18.30
C ALA A 65 11.71 -7.43 17.35
N THR A 66 11.97 -8.04 16.19
CA THR A 66 12.81 -7.37 15.18
C THR A 66 12.05 -6.16 14.64
N CYS A 67 12.65 -4.97 14.79
CA CYS A 67 12.14 -3.74 14.16
C CYS A 67 12.78 -3.62 12.77
N PHE A 68 12.08 -4.08 11.75
CA PHE A 68 12.50 -3.90 10.36
C PHE A 68 12.34 -2.44 9.92
N PRO A 69 13.04 -2.01 8.85
CA PRO A 69 12.77 -0.70 8.25
C PRO A 69 11.28 -0.55 7.91
N PRO A 70 10.59 0.52 8.35
CA PRO A 70 9.23 0.83 7.94
C PRO A 70 9.05 0.89 6.42
N ALA A 71 7.79 0.86 5.96
CA ALA A 71 7.46 0.72 4.54
C ALA A 71 8.02 1.86 3.65
N VAL A 72 8.25 3.07 4.19
CA VAL A 72 8.95 4.14 3.47
C VAL A 72 10.37 3.73 3.03
N ALA A 73 11.10 3.06 3.92
CA ALA A 73 12.45 2.56 3.65
C ALA A 73 12.42 1.23 2.89
N LEU A 74 11.60 0.26 3.32
CA LEU A 74 11.47 -1.01 2.61
C LEU A 74 11.00 -0.80 1.16
N GLY A 75 10.10 0.15 0.94
CA GLY A 75 9.67 0.58 -0.40
C GLY A 75 10.83 1.06 -1.26
N SER A 76 11.74 1.84 -0.67
CA SER A 76 12.91 2.39 -1.36
C SER A 76 13.92 1.33 -1.81
N THR A 77 13.78 0.08 -1.40
CA THR A 77 14.58 -1.04 -1.93
C THR A 77 14.14 -1.48 -3.33
N TRP A 78 12.86 -1.28 -3.68
CA TRP A 78 12.22 -1.81 -4.90
C TRP A 78 12.40 -3.33 -5.06
N ASP A 79 12.72 -4.05 -3.99
CA ASP A 79 13.12 -5.45 -4.02
C ASP A 79 11.99 -6.36 -3.51
N VAL A 80 11.30 -6.98 -4.46
CA VAL A 80 10.17 -7.89 -4.22
C VAL A 80 10.60 -9.11 -3.42
N ASP A 81 11.81 -9.62 -3.65
CA ASP A 81 12.31 -10.78 -2.91
C ASP A 81 12.60 -10.42 -1.45
N LEU A 82 13.23 -9.27 -1.24
CA LEU A 82 13.55 -8.77 0.08
C LEU A 82 12.30 -8.47 0.92
N ALA A 83 11.27 -7.86 0.31
CA ALA A 83 9.97 -7.65 0.97
C ALA A 83 9.32 -8.98 1.40
N ARG A 84 9.44 -10.04 0.58
CA ARG A 84 8.93 -11.38 0.93
C ARG A 84 9.72 -12.01 2.08
N ARG A 85 11.05 -11.88 2.08
CA ARG A 85 11.92 -12.37 3.15
C ARG A 85 11.62 -11.67 4.48
N VAL A 86 11.35 -10.36 4.46
CA VAL A 86 10.86 -9.62 5.64
C VAL A 86 9.51 -10.18 6.09
N GLY A 87 8.56 -10.40 5.18
CA GLY A 87 7.28 -11.02 5.51
C GLY A 87 7.42 -12.41 6.15
N VAL A 88 8.34 -13.22 5.63
CA VAL A 88 8.69 -14.53 6.20
C VAL A 88 9.19 -14.40 7.64
N ALA A 89 10.15 -13.51 7.91
CA ALA A 89 10.69 -13.29 9.26
C ALA A 89 9.63 -12.78 10.24
N LEU A 90 8.75 -11.87 9.79
CA LEU A 90 7.60 -11.39 10.56
C LEU A 90 6.63 -12.53 10.89
N GLY A 91 6.35 -13.41 9.92
CA GLY A 91 5.50 -14.59 10.14
C GLY A 91 6.11 -15.58 11.13
N ASP A 92 7.43 -15.79 11.08
CA ASP A 92 8.16 -16.66 12.01
C ASP A 92 8.11 -16.09 13.45
N GLU A 93 8.35 -14.79 13.64
CA GLU A 93 8.25 -14.13 14.95
C GLU A 93 6.81 -14.10 15.48
N ALA A 94 5.82 -13.77 14.63
CA ALA A 94 4.42 -13.73 15.02
C ALA A 94 3.93 -15.11 15.48
N SER A 95 4.27 -16.16 14.74
CA SER A 95 3.93 -17.53 15.13
C SER A 95 4.61 -17.94 16.44
N ALA A 96 5.87 -17.57 16.66
CA ALA A 96 6.59 -17.88 17.90
C ALA A 96 5.97 -17.20 19.13
N LEU A 97 5.33 -16.04 18.92
CA LEU A 97 4.62 -15.28 19.95
C LEU A 97 3.13 -15.67 20.07
N GLY A 98 2.66 -16.67 19.33
CA GLY A 98 1.26 -17.13 19.38
C GLY A 98 0.26 -16.16 18.75
N VAL A 99 0.71 -15.33 17.81
CA VAL A 99 -0.12 -14.40 17.05
C VAL A 99 -0.73 -15.10 15.85
N GLY A 100 -2.05 -15.02 15.69
CA GLY A 100 -2.78 -15.59 14.56
C GLY A 100 -2.92 -14.64 13.36
N VAL A 101 -2.96 -13.32 13.61
CA VAL A 101 -3.00 -12.30 12.56
C VAL A 101 -2.07 -11.13 12.92
N LEU A 102 -1.19 -10.76 12.00
CA LEU A 102 -0.36 -9.56 12.07
C LEU A 102 -1.05 -8.41 11.32
N LEU A 103 -1.24 -7.27 11.98
CA LEU A 103 -1.98 -6.12 11.43
C LEU A 103 -1.11 -5.29 10.48
N GLY A 104 -0.85 -5.82 9.29
CA GLY A 104 -0.16 -5.15 8.19
C GLY A 104 -0.10 -6.04 6.94
N PRO A 105 0.46 -5.51 5.84
CA PRO A 105 1.09 -4.20 5.72
C PRO A 105 0.10 -3.04 5.51
N GLY A 106 0.58 -1.81 5.78
CA GLY A 106 -0.08 -0.57 5.37
C GLY A 106 0.27 -0.22 3.91
N ILE A 107 -0.73 -0.03 3.06
CA ILE A 107 -0.53 0.26 1.62
C ILE A 107 -1.33 1.47 1.12
N ASN A 108 -1.74 2.38 2.01
CA ASN A 108 -2.38 3.62 1.61
C ASN A 108 -1.42 4.46 0.75
N ILE A 109 -1.95 5.08 -0.32
CA ILE A 109 -1.15 5.95 -1.20
C ILE A 109 -0.67 7.19 -0.44
N LYS A 110 0.61 7.56 -0.62
CA LYS A 110 1.16 8.82 -0.12
C LYS A 110 0.66 10.00 -0.94
N ARG A 111 -0.61 10.37 -0.76
CA ARG A 111 -1.29 11.45 -1.51
C ARG A 111 -0.65 12.82 -1.23
N SER A 112 -0.45 13.12 0.05
CA SER A 112 0.16 14.35 0.53
C SER A 112 1.43 14.01 1.30
N PRO A 113 2.54 14.75 1.12
CA PRO A 113 3.76 14.53 1.89
C PRO A 113 3.59 14.85 3.39
N LEU A 114 2.47 15.47 3.78
CA LEU A 114 2.16 15.84 5.15
C LEU A 114 1.48 14.73 5.97
N CYS A 115 1.00 13.66 5.33
CA CYS A 115 0.27 12.61 6.03
C CYS A 115 1.13 12.00 7.15
N GLY A 116 0.60 11.98 8.37
CA GLY A 116 1.32 11.56 9.58
C GLY A 116 1.82 10.11 9.54
N ARG A 117 1.22 9.27 8.70
CA ARG A 117 1.53 7.84 8.57
C ARG A 117 2.26 7.47 7.29
N ASN A 118 2.77 8.43 6.53
CA ASN A 118 3.55 8.11 5.32
C ASN A 118 4.74 7.18 5.59
N PHE A 119 5.31 7.18 6.80
CA PHE A 119 6.37 6.25 7.19
C PHE A 119 5.93 4.77 7.14
N GLU A 120 4.64 4.51 7.34
CA GLU A 120 4.02 3.20 7.39
C GLU A 120 3.56 2.71 5.99
N TYR A 121 3.66 3.56 4.97
CA TYR A 121 3.20 3.27 3.61
C TYR A 121 4.37 3.23 2.62
N PHE A 122 4.20 2.45 1.54
CA PHE A 122 5.27 2.21 0.58
C PHE A 122 5.54 3.39 -0.36
N SER A 123 4.51 3.91 -1.03
CA SER A 123 4.73 4.82 -2.17
C SER A 123 3.55 5.74 -2.48
N GLU A 124 3.84 6.82 -3.22
CA GLU A 124 2.82 7.59 -3.95
C GLU A 124 2.31 6.86 -5.21
N ASP A 125 2.98 5.77 -5.63
CA ASP A 125 2.64 4.97 -6.79
C ASP A 125 1.92 3.65 -6.40
N PRO A 126 0.77 3.34 -7.05
CA PRO A 126 0.00 2.13 -6.74
C PRO A 126 0.69 0.83 -7.14
N LEU A 127 1.53 0.82 -8.18
CA LEU A 127 2.22 -0.39 -8.62
C LEU A 127 3.29 -0.79 -7.60
N VAL A 128 4.12 0.17 -7.16
CA VAL A 128 5.13 -0.09 -6.10
C VAL A 128 4.46 -0.60 -4.83
N SER A 129 3.40 0.07 -4.38
CA SER A 129 2.68 -0.31 -3.15
C SER A 129 2.03 -1.69 -3.26
N GLY A 130 1.43 -2.01 -4.41
CA GLY A 130 0.78 -3.29 -4.65
C GLY A 130 1.76 -4.46 -4.77
N VAL A 131 2.85 -4.29 -5.53
CA VAL A 131 3.85 -5.37 -5.75
C VAL A 131 4.60 -5.71 -4.46
N LEU A 132 5.08 -4.71 -3.73
CA LEU A 132 5.81 -4.95 -2.47
C LEU A 132 4.88 -5.40 -1.34
N GLY A 133 3.67 -4.83 -1.26
CA GLY A 133 2.64 -5.27 -0.33
C GLY A 133 2.24 -6.74 -0.55
N SER A 134 2.09 -7.16 -1.81
CA SER A 134 1.79 -8.55 -2.21
C SER A 134 2.89 -9.50 -1.74
N ALA A 135 4.16 -9.14 -1.98
CA ALA A 135 5.29 -9.94 -1.54
C ALA A 135 5.34 -10.11 -0.01
N LEU A 136 5.12 -9.03 0.75
CA LEU A 136 5.12 -9.07 2.21
C LEU A 136 3.96 -9.94 2.75
N VAL A 137 2.74 -9.76 2.23
CA VAL A 137 1.58 -10.59 2.59
C VAL A 137 1.85 -12.06 2.31
N GLY A 138 2.35 -12.40 1.12
CA GLY A 138 2.71 -13.77 0.76
C GLY A 138 3.75 -14.37 1.70
N GLY A 139 4.75 -13.57 2.11
CA GLY A 139 5.77 -13.96 3.08
C GLY A 139 5.18 -14.32 4.45
N VAL A 140 4.36 -13.42 5.03
CA VAL A 140 3.72 -13.64 6.35
C VAL A 140 2.84 -14.89 6.33
N GLN A 141 1.98 -15.01 5.31
CA GLN A 141 1.02 -16.12 5.21
C GLN A 141 1.68 -17.48 4.94
N SER A 142 2.88 -17.49 4.33
CA SER A 142 3.64 -18.72 4.15
C SER A 142 4.06 -19.39 5.48
N ARG A 143 3.98 -18.67 6.59
CA ARG A 143 4.34 -19.14 7.95
C ARG A 143 3.14 -19.49 8.81
N GLY A 144 1.93 -19.53 8.24
CA GLY A 144 0.72 -19.88 8.99
C GLY A 144 0.14 -18.74 9.84
N VAL A 145 0.54 -17.50 9.56
CA VAL A 145 0.03 -16.28 10.21
C VAL A 145 -0.75 -15.46 9.19
N GLY A 146 -1.93 -14.94 9.56
CA GLY A 146 -2.70 -14.07 8.68
C GLY A 146 -2.08 -12.69 8.56
N ALA A 147 -2.09 -12.13 7.35
CA ALA A 147 -1.83 -10.71 7.15
C ALA A 147 -3.15 -9.92 7.15
N SER A 148 -3.10 -8.67 7.62
CA SER A 148 -4.23 -7.73 7.58
C SER A 148 -3.90 -6.52 6.70
N LEU A 149 -4.31 -6.58 5.45
CA LEU A 149 -4.06 -5.52 4.48
C LEU A 149 -4.82 -4.24 4.88
N LYS A 150 -4.12 -3.12 5.08
CA LYS A 150 -4.71 -1.91 5.69
C LYS A 150 -4.27 -0.60 5.05
N HIS A 151 -5.02 0.49 5.15
CA HIS A 151 -6.41 0.60 5.64
C HIS A 151 -7.33 0.82 4.44
N PHE A 152 -8.30 -0.06 4.27
CA PHE A 152 -9.17 -0.15 3.11
C PHE A 152 -10.41 0.75 3.27
N ALA A 153 -10.51 1.91 2.62
CA ALA A 153 -9.55 2.53 1.70
C ALA A 153 -9.50 4.05 1.92
N ALA A 154 -8.62 4.72 1.17
CA ALA A 154 -8.49 6.18 1.15
C ALA A 154 -8.19 6.86 2.51
N ASN A 155 -7.53 6.13 3.43
CA ASN A 155 -7.02 6.70 4.68
C ASN A 155 -5.66 7.38 4.45
N ASN A 156 -5.66 8.51 3.74
CA ASN A 156 -4.42 9.17 3.29
C ASN A 156 -4.10 10.45 4.09
N GLN A 157 -4.73 10.62 5.26
CA GLN A 157 -4.48 11.71 6.22
C GLN A 157 -4.95 11.30 7.62
N GLU A 158 -4.31 11.83 8.67
CA GLU A 158 -4.72 11.59 10.05
C GLU A 158 -5.72 12.64 10.57
N THR A 159 -5.66 13.86 10.02
CA THR A 159 -6.55 14.96 10.40
C THR A 159 -8.00 14.55 10.19
N ASP A 160 -8.73 14.49 11.31
CA ASP A 160 -10.15 14.13 11.36
C ASP A 160 -10.49 12.74 10.78
N ARG A 161 -9.53 11.80 10.78
CA ARG A 161 -9.67 10.47 10.15
C ARG A 161 -10.94 9.69 10.57
N LEU A 162 -11.44 9.89 11.78
CA LEU A 162 -12.66 9.24 12.30
C LEU A 162 -13.97 9.80 11.72
N ARG A 163 -13.93 10.95 11.04
CA ARG A 163 -15.14 11.63 10.56
C ARG A 163 -15.06 12.10 9.11
N VAL A 164 -13.88 12.48 8.65
CA VAL A 164 -13.68 13.09 7.33
C VAL A 164 -14.18 12.17 6.22
N SER A 165 -14.84 12.74 5.22
CA SER A 165 -15.15 12.09 3.95
C SER A 165 -14.09 12.42 2.92
N ALA A 166 -13.40 11.38 2.44
CA ALA A 166 -12.64 11.45 1.21
C ALA A 166 -13.62 11.46 0.03
N ASP A 167 -13.78 12.63 -0.58
CA ASP A 167 -14.64 12.84 -1.75
C ASP A 167 -13.78 12.66 -3.00
N VAL A 168 -13.97 11.54 -3.68
CA VAL A 168 -13.10 11.03 -4.74
C VAL A 168 -13.94 10.40 -5.85
N ASP A 169 -13.68 10.81 -7.09
CA ASP A 169 -14.34 10.24 -8.26
C ASP A 169 -13.96 8.77 -8.45
N GLU A 170 -14.83 7.97 -9.09
CA GLU A 170 -14.60 6.53 -9.18
C GLU A 170 -13.31 6.18 -9.92
N ARG A 171 -12.96 6.91 -10.99
CA ARG A 171 -11.73 6.68 -11.75
C ARG A 171 -10.46 6.78 -10.88
N PRO A 172 -10.15 7.91 -10.22
CA PRO A 172 -8.99 8.00 -9.35
C PRO A 172 -9.08 7.05 -8.15
N LEU A 173 -10.28 6.79 -7.62
CA LEU A 173 -10.48 5.77 -6.58
C LEU A 173 -9.98 4.39 -7.04
N ARG A 174 -10.36 3.97 -8.25
CA ARG A 174 -9.97 2.69 -8.87
C ARG A 174 -8.49 2.65 -9.29
N GLU A 175 -8.00 3.69 -9.94
CA GLU A 175 -6.65 3.75 -10.53
C GLU A 175 -5.54 3.97 -9.49
N ILE A 176 -5.82 4.73 -8.42
CA ILE A 176 -4.80 5.13 -7.44
C ILE A 176 -4.99 4.40 -6.12
N TYR A 177 -6.13 4.60 -5.46
CA TYR A 177 -6.27 4.23 -4.03
C TYR A 177 -6.70 2.79 -3.81
N LEU A 178 -7.37 2.17 -4.80
CA LEU A 178 -7.81 0.78 -4.76
C LEU A 178 -6.89 -0.18 -5.53
N ARG A 179 -6.14 0.30 -6.52
CA ARG A 179 -5.33 -0.55 -7.42
C ARG A 179 -4.33 -1.43 -6.67
N ALA A 180 -3.65 -0.88 -5.65
CA ALA A 180 -2.73 -1.67 -4.82
C ALA A 180 -3.47 -2.76 -4.02
N PHE A 181 -4.63 -2.44 -3.44
CA PHE A 181 -5.45 -3.43 -2.73
C PHE A 181 -5.96 -4.54 -3.67
N GLN A 182 -6.45 -4.16 -4.86
CA GLN A 182 -6.90 -5.10 -5.88
C GLN A 182 -5.82 -6.14 -6.20
N ARG A 183 -4.59 -5.67 -6.43
CA ARG A 183 -3.45 -6.54 -6.73
C ARG A 183 -3.20 -7.52 -5.59
N VAL A 184 -3.07 -7.05 -4.36
CA VAL A 184 -2.78 -7.93 -3.21
C VAL A 184 -3.91 -8.93 -2.97
N VAL A 185 -5.17 -8.51 -3.09
CA VAL A 185 -6.34 -9.41 -2.93
C VAL A 185 -6.32 -10.50 -3.99
N THR A 186 -6.14 -10.15 -5.26
CA THR A 186 -6.19 -11.10 -6.38
C THR A 186 -4.96 -12.01 -6.45
N GLU A 187 -3.80 -11.55 -6.00
CA GLU A 187 -2.56 -12.34 -6.01
C GLU A 187 -2.37 -13.21 -4.76
N GLN A 188 -2.73 -12.72 -3.57
CA GLN A 188 -2.33 -13.33 -2.29
C GLN A 188 -3.49 -13.74 -1.37
N GLN A 189 -4.71 -13.26 -1.62
CA GLN A 189 -5.88 -13.49 -0.73
C GLN A 189 -5.52 -13.27 0.74
N PRO A 190 -5.24 -12.02 1.17
CA PRO A 190 -4.89 -11.73 2.56
C PRO A 190 -5.99 -12.30 3.48
N TRP A 191 -5.61 -12.93 4.60
CA TRP A 191 -6.60 -13.58 5.46
C TRP A 191 -7.56 -12.56 6.07
N THR A 192 -7.08 -11.34 6.30
CA THR A 192 -7.92 -10.21 6.67
C THR A 192 -7.64 -8.95 5.85
N VAL A 193 -8.67 -8.13 5.68
CA VAL A 193 -8.56 -6.74 5.20
C VAL A 193 -9.10 -5.84 6.30
N MET A 194 -8.36 -4.82 6.69
CA MET A 194 -8.81 -3.85 7.69
C MET A 194 -9.47 -2.66 7.02
N CYS A 195 -10.75 -2.40 7.28
CA CYS A 195 -11.42 -1.21 6.75
C CYS A 195 -10.90 0.06 7.44
N SER A 196 -10.86 1.18 6.72
CA SER A 196 -10.39 2.46 7.26
C SER A 196 -11.39 3.13 8.20
N TYR A 197 -10.92 4.18 8.89
CA TYR A 197 -11.74 5.04 9.73
C TYR A 197 -12.66 5.98 8.96
N ASN A 198 -12.16 6.51 7.84
CA ASN A 198 -12.78 7.64 7.16
C ASN A 198 -14.03 7.22 6.37
N ARG A 199 -14.82 8.23 5.99
CA ARG A 199 -15.85 8.07 4.97
C ARG A 199 -15.23 8.13 3.58
N ILE A 200 -15.85 7.46 2.62
CA ILE A 200 -15.57 7.59 1.19
C ILE A 200 -16.88 8.02 0.54
N ASN A 201 -16.89 9.21 -0.07
CA ASN A 201 -18.08 9.81 -0.68
C ASN A 201 -19.31 9.80 0.25
N GLY A 202 -19.10 10.15 1.53
CA GLY A 202 -20.16 10.30 2.53
C GLY A 202 -20.50 9.06 3.35
N VAL A 203 -19.99 7.87 3.00
CA VAL A 203 -20.29 6.60 3.68
C VAL A 203 -19.06 6.09 4.42
N LEU A 204 -19.19 5.70 5.70
CA LEU A 204 -18.09 5.13 6.48
C LEU A 204 -17.57 3.86 5.82
N ALA A 205 -16.25 3.69 5.73
CA ALA A 205 -15.68 2.51 5.09
C ALA A 205 -16.13 1.19 5.76
N SER A 206 -16.35 1.21 7.07
CA SER A 206 -16.88 0.09 7.87
C SER A 206 -18.35 -0.26 7.57
N GLU A 207 -19.07 0.60 6.85
CA GLU A 207 -20.51 0.50 6.56
C GLU A 207 -20.81 0.60 5.06
N ASN A 208 -19.78 0.59 4.21
CA ASN A 208 -19.93 0.86 2.79
C ASN A 208 -20.12 -0.46 1.98
N PRO A 209 -21.35 -0.81 1.56
CA PRO A 209 -21.60 -2.06 0.84
C PRO A 209 -20.96 -2.09 -0.54
N TRP A 210 -20.83 -0.94 -1.20
CA TRP A 210 -20.13 -0.83 -2.48
C TRP A 210 -18.66 -1.20 -2.29
N LEU A 211 -18.01 -0.70 -1.23
CA LEU A 211 -16.60 -0.98 -0.96
C LEU A 211 -16.37 -2.43 -0.49
N LEU A 212 -17.07 -2.86 0.57
CA LEU A 212 -16.79 -4.11 1.29
C LEU A 212 -17.39 -5.35 0.63
N THR A 213 -18.46 -5.19 -0.15
CA THR A 213 -19.13 -6.30 -0.83
C THR A 213 -18.94 -6.21 -2.34
N SER A 214 -19.42 -5.16 -3.00
CA SER A 214 -19.38 -5.11 -4.47
C SER A 214 -17.96 -5.09 -5.03
N VAL A 215 -17.12 -4.16 -4.59
CA VAL A 215 -15.73 -4.08 -5.06
C VAL A 215 -14.89 -5.22 -4.49
N LEU A 216 -14.81 -5.33 -3.17
CA LEU A 216 -13.88 -6.26 -2.54
C LEU A 216 -14.22 -7.73 -2.82
N ARG A 217 -15.49 -8.12 -2.77
CA ARG A 217 -15.90 -9.53 -2.83
C ARG A 217 -16.46 -9.93 -4.19
N GLU A 218 -17.41 -9.17 -4.74
CA GLU A 218 -18.08 -9.54 -5.99
C GLU A 218 -17.16 -9.32 -7.20
N GLU A 219 -16.43 -8.21 -7.24
CA GLU A 219 -15.51 -7.91 -8.34
C GLU A 219 -14.13 -8.57 -8.17
N TRP A 220 -13.52 -8.48 -6.98
CA TRP A 220 -12.15 -8.98 -6.78
C TRP A 220 -12.06 -10.39 -6.22
N GLY A 221 -13.18 -10.98 -5.78
CA GLY A 221 -13.21 -12.35 -5.27
C GLY A 221 -12.51 -12.51 -3.91
N PHE A 222 -12.54 -11.51 -3.04
CA PHE A 222 -11.97 -11.64 -1.68
C PHE A 222 -12.70 -12.69 -0.85
N GLU A 223 -11.97 -13.69 -0.38
CA GLU A 223 -12.50 -14.80 0.42
C GLU A 223 -12.27 -14.63 1.92
N GLY A 224 -11.39 -13.71 2.32
CA GLY A 224 -11.01 -13.50 3.72
C GLY A 224 -12.07 -12.77 4.57
N LEU A 225 -11.63 -12.34 5.75
CA LEU A 225 -12.44 -11.64 6.75
C LEU A 225 -12.15 -10.14 6.73
N VAL A 226 -13.19 -9.30 6.75
CA VAL A 226 -13.05 -7.84 6.94
C VAL A 226 -13.07 -7.53 8.43
N VAL A 227 -11.99 -6.93 8.92
CA VAL A 227 -11.87 -6.44 10.31
C VAL A 227 -11.98 -4.91 10.33
N SER A 228 -12.57 -4.33 11.37
CA SER A 228 -12.57 -2.88 11.53
C SER A 228 -11.21 -2.38 12.00
N ASP A 229 -10.84 -1.16 11.62
CA ASP A 229 -9.88 -0.40 12.44
C ASP A 229 -10.47 -0.13 13.83
N TRP A 230 -9.61 0.15 14.81
CA TRP A 230 -9.96 0.19 16.22
C TRP A 230 -10.87 1.38 16.54
N GLY A 231 -12.17 1.10 16.70
CA GLY A 231 -13.20 2.12 16.92
C GLY A 231 -13.78 2.73 15.65
N ALA A 232 -13.57 2.12 14.48
CA ALA A 232 -14.13 2.58 13.20
C ALA A 232 -15.63 2.23 13.01
N VAL A 233 -16.22 1.44 13.90
CA VAL A 233 -17.62 1.00 13.81
C VAL A 233 -18.53 2.01 14.49
N ASP A 234 -19.43 2.65 13.73
CA ASP A 234 -20.47 3.53 14.26
C ASP A 234 -21.80 2.77 14.39
N ASP A 235 -22.30 2.21 13.27
CA ASP A 235 -23.48 1.33 13.22
C ASP A 235 -23.08 -0.12 12.88
N ARG A 236 -23.18 -1.01 13.89
CA ARG A 236 -22.86 -2.42 13.72
C ARG A 236 -23.82 -3.14 12.77
N VAL A 237 -25.11 -2.80 12.79
CA VAL A 237 -26.11 -3.49 11.96
C VAL A 237 -25.87 -3.16 10.50
N ALA A 238 -25.67 -1.88 10.18
CA ALA A 238 -25.30 -1.42 8.84
C ALA A 238 -23.95 -2.03 8.39
N GLY A 239 -22.94 -2.05 9.27
CA GLY A 239 -21.64 -2.63 8.96
C GLY A 239 -21.71 -4.11 8.60
N VAL A 240 -22.41 -4.93 9.40
CA VAL A 240 -22.56 -6.37 9.11
C VAL A 240 -23.38 -6.61 7.83
N ALA A 241 -24.41 -5.80 7.57
CA ALA A 241 -25.15 -5.85 6.31
C ALA A 241 -24.26 -5.48 5.11
N ALA A 242 -23.34 -4.52 5.27
CA ALA A 242 -22.42 -4.05 4.25
C ALA A 242 -21.26 -5.01 3.95
N GLY A 243 -20.94 -5.94 4.88
CA GLY A 243 -19.88 -6.94 4.71
C GLY A 243 -18.73 -6.84 5.73
N LEU A 244 -18.85 -6.02 6.77
CA LEU A 244 -17.91 -6.00 7.90
C LEU A 244 -18.12 -7.24 8.78
N ASP A 245 -17.09 -8.07 8.91
CA ASP A 245 -17.20 -9.36 9.59
C ASP A 245 -16.82 -9.24 11.08
N LEU A 246 -15.69 -8.61 11.41
CA LEU A 246 -15.17 -8.53 12.79
C LEU A 246 -15.01 -7.07 13.25
N GLU A 247 -15.71 -6.70 14.33
CA GLU A 247 -15.46 -5.46 15.07
C GLU A 247 -14.26 -5.62 16.02
N MET A 248 -13.32 -4.68 15.96
CA MET A 248 -12.24 -4.49 16.93
C MET A 248 -12.19 -3.04 17.44
N PRO A 249 -11.86 -2.81 18.72
CA PRO A 249 -11.74 -3.79 19.81
C PRO A 249 -13.12 -4.26 20.30
N SER A 250 -13.16 -5.03 21.39
CA SER A 250 -14.44 -5.42 22.02
C SER A 250 -15.35 -4.24 22.34
N SER A 251 -16.63 -4.35 21.98
CA SER A 251 -17.70 -3.43 22.42
C SER A 251 -18.30 -3.79 23.79
N GLY A 252 -17.72 -4.75 24.51
CA GLY A 252 -18.22 -5.25 25.79
C GLY A 252 -19.56 -5.98 25.68
N GLY A 253 -19.81 -6.64 24.54
CA GLY A 253 -21.05 -7.37 24.25
C GLY A 253 -22.22 -6.49 23.78
N ARG A 254 -22.07 -5.15 23.73
CA ARG A 254 -23.14 -4.24 23.30
C ARG A 254 -23.54 -4.43 21.85
N ASN A 255 -22.56 -4.44 20.94
CA ASN A 255 -22.85 -4.57 19.51
C ASN A 255 -23.28 -5.99 19.11
N PRO A 256 -22.74 -7.08 19.69
CA PRO A 256 -23.35 -8.41 19.58
C PRO A 256 -24.83 -8.44 20.00
N ALA A 257 -25.19 -7.82 21.14
CA ALA A 257 -26.59 -7.77 21.60
C ALA A 257 -27.48 -6.97 20.63
N ARG A 258 -26.97 -5.89 20.02
CA ARG A 258 -27.68 -5.13 18.98
C ARG A 258 -27.94 -5.97 17.73
N LEU A 259 -26.97 -6.75 17.26
CA LEU A 259 -27.15 -7.67 16.13
C LEU A 259 -28.24 -8.70 16.41
N VAL A 260 -28.22 -9.32 17.59
CA VAL A 260 -29.26 -10.28 18.00
C VAL A 260 -30.64 -9.62 18.01
N ALA A 261 -30.75 -8.38 18.51
CA ALA A 261 -32.01 -7.64 18.53
C ALA A 261 -32.50 -7.31 17.11
N ALA A 262 -31.62 -6.85 16.22
CA ALA A 262 -31.92 -6.53 14.83
C ALA A 262 -32.39 -7.76 14.02
N VAL A 263 -31.78 -8.92 14.26
CA VAL A 263 -32.23 -10.19 13.65
C VAL A 263 -33.61 -10.57 14.16
N ARG A 264 -33.84 -10.48 15.47
CA ARG A 264 -35.15 -10.82 16.08
C ARG A 264 -36.27 -9.87 15.67
N SER A 265 -35.96 -8.61 15.39
CA SER A 265 -36.94 -7.62 14.90
C SER A 265 -37.20 -7.72 13.40
N GLY A 266 -36.34 -8.43 12.65
CA GLY A 266 -36.38 -8.51 11.18
C GLY A 266 -35.72 -7.32 10.47
N GLU A 267 -34.99 -6.48 11.20
CA GLU A 267 -34.19 -5.38 10.66
C GLU A 267 -32.94 -5.88 9.91
N LEU A 268 -32.37 -6.99 10.37
CA LEU A 268 -31.21 -7.65 9.75
C LEU A 268 -31.52 -9.11 9.44
N ASP A 269 -31.19 -9.58 8.23
CA ASP A 269 -31.26 -11.01 7.93
C ASP A 269 -30.19 -11.78 8.73
N GLU A 270 -30.60 -12.86 9.41
CA GLU A 270 -29.70 -13.75 10.15
C GLU A 270 -28.55 -14.30 9.29
N ALA A 271 -28.76 -14.40 7.97
CA ALA A 271 -27.75 -14.80 7.01
C ALA A 271 -26.49 -13.91 7.03
N HIS A 272 -26.63 -12.61 7.30
CA HIS A 272 -25.47 -11.71 7.39
C HIS A 272 -24.60 -12.03 8.61
N VAL A 273 -25.21 -12.19 9.79
CA VAL A 273 -24.51 -12.57 11.03
C VAL A 273 -23.88 -13.95 10.89
N THR A 274 -24.60 -14.88 10.26
CA THR A 274 -24.11 -16.25 10.00
C THR A 274 -22.91 -16.26 9.06
N THR A 275 -22.91 -15.41 8.03
CA THR A 275 -21.79 -15.28 7.10
C THR A 275 -20.56 -14.69 7.79
N ALA A 276 -20.72 -13.62 8.58
CA ALA A 276 -19.64 -13.02 9.35
C ALA A 276 -19.03 -14.02 10.35
N ALA A 277 -19.88 -14.74 11.10
CA ALA A 277 -19.43 -15.78 12.03
C ALA A 277 -18.69 -16.91 11.31
N ARG A 278 -19.16 -17.36 10.14
CA ARG A 278 -18.48 -18.37 9.32
C ARG A 278 -17.07 -17.93 8.95
N ARG A 279 -16.90 -16.69 8.46
CA ARG A 279 -15.58 -16.15 8.09
C ARG A 279 -14.63 -16.06 9.28
N THR A 280 -15.14 -15.74 10.46
CA THR A 280 -14.33 -15.82 11.70
C THR A 280 -13.87 -17.24 11.97
N LEU A 281 -14.76 -18.24 11.85
CA LEU A 281 -14.40 -19.65 12.04
C LEU A 281 -13.39 -20.14 10.98
N GLU A 282 -13.57 -19.76 9.72
CA GLU A 282 -12.64 -20.07 8.62
C GLU A 282 -11.26 -19.44 8.86
N LEU A 283 -11.18 -18.23 9.42
CA LEU A 283 -9.92 -17.64 9.85
C LEU A 283 -9.25 -18.48 10.94
N LEU A 284 -10.01 -18.92 11.96
CA LEU A 284 -9.49 -19.79 13.01
C LEU A 284 -8.98 -21.12 12.44
N ASP A 285 -9.69 -21.69 11.46
CA ASP A 285 -9.29 -22.90 10.75
C ASP A 285 -7.99 -22.72 9.97
N ARG A 286 -7.81 -21.57 9.30
CA ARG A 286 -6.56 -21.23 8.60
C ARG A 286 -5.38 -21.12 9.57
N VAL A 287 -5.57 -20.44 10.70
CA VAL A 287 -4.54 -20.34 11.75
C VAL A 287 -4.20 -21.73 12.32
N ALA A 288 -5.20 -22.55 12.61
CA ALA A 288 -4.99 -23.91 13.11
C ALA A 288 -4.28 -24.82 12.08
N ALA A 289 -4.64 -24.72 10.81
CA ALA A 289 -3.99 -25.46 9.72
C ALA A 289 -2.55 -24.99 9.46
N GLY A 290 -2.26 -23.71 9.74
CA GLY A 290 -0.92 -23.13 9.65
C GLY A 290 0.01 -23.49 10.82
N ALA A 291 -0.50 -24.13 11.87
CA ALA A 291 0.29 -24.49 13.03
C ALA A 291 1.48 -25.39 12.66
N GLY A 292 2.69 -24.92 12.94
CA GLY A 292 3.94 -25.63 12.65
C GLY A 292 4.56 -25.34 11.27
N LEU A 293 4.00 -24.41 10.48
CA LEU A 293 4.64 -23.91 9.25
C LEU A 293 5.77 -22.91 9.51
N ALA A 294 5.75 -22.25 10.67
CA ALA A 294 6.77 -21.30 11.07
C ALA A 294 8.14 -21.98 11.28
N GLY A 295 9.17 -21.30 10.82
CA GLY A 295 10.57 -21.63 11.10
C GLY A 295 10.96 -21.32 12.55
N ALA A 296 12.17 -21.73 12.92
CA ALA A 296 12.77 -21.27 14.16
C ALA A 296 13.16 -19.80 14.04
N VAL A 297 12.87 -19.01 15.08
CA VAL A 297 13.30 -17.60 15.15
C VAL A 297 14.79 -17.54 15.47
N ASP A 298 15.55 -16.94 14.56
CA ASP A 298 16.95 -16.59 14.75
C ASP A 298 17.08 -15.07 14.76
N GLN A 299 17.24 -14.50 15.97
CA GLN A 299 17.29 -13.06 16.16
C GLN A 299 18.50 -12.41 15.48
N GLU A 300 19.62 -13.11 15.36
CA GLU A 300 20.80 -12.57 14.68
C GLU A 300 20.56 -12.56 13.17
N ALA A 301 20.03 -13.65 12.60
CA ALA A 301 19.69 -13.68 11.18
C ALA A 301 18.62 -12.63 10.81
N HIS A 302 17.65 -12.38 11.69
CA HIS A 302 16.65 -11.33 11.49
C HIS A 302 17.25 -9.93 11.61
N HIS A 303 18.22 -9.72 12.51
CA HIS A 303 18.97 -8.47 12.59
C HIS A 303 19.86 -8.23 11.36
N GLU A 304 20.53 -9.26 10.85
CA GLU A 304 21.30 -9.21 9.60
C GLU A 304 20.40 -8.90 8.41
N LEU A 305 19.21 -9.52 8.34
CA LEU A 305 18.20 -9.19 7.33
C LEU A 305 17.75 -7.72 7.46
N ALA A 306 17.49 -7.24 8.67
CA ALA A 306 17.14 -5.83 8.88
C ALA A 306 18.27 -4.88 8.42
N ARG A 307 19.54 -5.28 8.61
CA ARG A 307 20.70 -4.52 8.11
C ARG A 307 20.76 -4.53 6.59
N GLU A 308 20.54 -5.69 5.95
CA GLU A 308 20.49 -5.81 4.48
C GLU A 308 19.39 -4.91 3.88
N VAL A 309 18.18 -4.94 4.46
CA VAL A 309 17.07 -4.06 4.05
C VAL A 309 17.47 -2.61 4.20
N ALA A 310 17.97 -2.22 5.37
CA ALA A 310 18.38 -0.85 5.63
C ALA A 310 19.45 -0.37 4.64
N SER A 311 20.49 -1.17 4.40
CA SER A 311 21.58 -0.85 3.48
C SER A 311 21.10 -0.66 2.03
N ARG A 312 20.11 -1.44 1.59
CA ARG A 312 19.51 -1.32 0.24
C ARG A 312 18.43 -0.23 0.15
N ALA A 313 17.89 0.21 1.28
CA ALA A 313 16.87 1.25 1.36
C ALA A 313 17.45 2.67 1.34
N VAL A 314 18.70 2.84 1.77
CA VAL A 314 19.39 4.14 1.77
C VAL A 314 19.46 4.70 0.34
N VAL A 315 18.95 5.91 0.16
CA VAL A 315 18.92 6.61 -1.12
C VAL A 315 20.00 7.69 -1.14
N LEU A 316 20.97 7.58 -2.03
CA LEU A 316 21.94 8.64 -2.25
C LEU A 316 21.31 9.70 -3.16
N LEU A 317 20.85 10.82 -2.61
CA LEU A 317 20.16 11.85 -3.39
C LEU A 317 21.13 12.69 -4.22
N LYS A 318 22.30 12.99 -3.66
CA LYS A 318 23.31 13.86 -4.27
C LYS A 318 24.72 13.40 -3.86
N ASN A 319 25.70 13.49 -4.75
CA ASN A 319 27.11 13.16 -4.47
C ASN A 319 28.09 13.83 -5.45
N ASP A 320 28.22 15.15 -5.35
CA ASP A 320 29.16 15.94 -6.14
C ASP A 320 30.61 15.62 -5.76
N ASP A 321 31.51 15.70 -6.74
CA ASP A 321 32.95 15.45 -6.62
C ASP A 321 33.33 14.10 -5.98
N ALA A 322 32.39 13.14 -5.96
CA ALA A 322 32.53 11.84 -5.31
C ALA A 322 33.03 11.97 -3.85
N VAL A 323 32.46 12.91 -3.08
CA VAL A 323 32.77 13.06 -1.65
C VAL A 323 32.43 11.81 -0.85
N LEU A 324 31.42 11.04 -1.30
CA LEU A 324 31.14 9.70 -0.83
C LEU A 324 31.57 8.64 -1.87
N PRO A 325 32.05 7.47 -1.42
CA PRO A 325 32.23 7.07 -0.01
C PRO A 325 33.38 7.82 0.68
N LEU A 326 33.30 7.92 2.01
CA LEU A 326 34.29 8.59 2.86
C LEU A 326 35.70 8.06 2.58
N ALA A 327 36.65 8.98 2.49
CA ALA A 327 38.03 8.63 2.21
C ALA A 327 38.64 7.73 3.32
N PRO A 328 39.51 6.77 2.94
CA PRO A 328 40.15 5.87 3.91
C PRO A 328 41.14 6.59 4.83
N ARG A 329 41.51 7.83 4.49
CA ARG A 329 42.36 8.73 5.29
C ARG A 329 41.71 10.10 5.41
N GLY A 330 42.16 10.87 6.39
CA GLY A 330 41.61 12.20 6.72
C GLY A 330 40.73 12.18 7.96
N SER A 331 40.59 13.33 8.61
CA SER A 331 39.74 13.52 9.80
C SER A 331 38.27 13.66 9.41
N VAL A 332 37.39 13.10 10.22
CA VAL A 332 35.93 13.17 10.03
C VAL A 332 35.27 13.72 11.28
N ALA A 333 34.45 14.76 11.13
CA ALA A 333 33.56 15.20 12.21
C ALA A 333 32.16 14.63 11.97
N VAL A 334 31.66 13.83 12.90
CA VAL A 334 30.27 13.37 12.93
C VAL A 334 29.49 14.32 13.83
N ILE A 335 28.50 15.00 13.26
CA ILE A 335 27.71 16.02 13.94
C ILE A 335 26.24 15.63 13.89
N GLY A 336 25.50 15.84 14.97
CA GLY A 336 24.05 15.61 15.01
C GLY A 336 23.66 14.45 15.93
N GLU A 337 22.66 14.69 16.78
CA GLU A 337 22.26 13.74 17.82
C GLU A 337 21.76 12.40 17.25
N PHE A 338 21.17 12.41 16.05
CA PHE A 338 20.67 11.19 15.41
C PHE A 338 21.77 10.16 15.09
N ALA A 339 23.05 10.56 15.03
CA ALA A 339 24.15 9.61 14.91
C ALA A 339 24.27 8.72 16.16
N ARG A 340 24.07 9.31 17.36
CA ARG A 340 24.16 8.64 18.66
C ARG A 340 22.84 8.01 19.09
N THR A 341 21.74 8.72 18.85
CA THR A 341 20.38 8.36 19.28
C THR A 341 19.50 8.21 18.03
N PRO A 342 19.45 7.02 17.41
CA PRO A 342 18.83 6.86 16.09
C PRO A 342 17.34 7.19 16.07
N ARG A 343 16.90 7.80 14.97
CA ARG A 343 15.49 7.91 14.59
C ARG A 343 15.19 6.80 13.59
N TYR A 344 14.61 5.69 14.05
CA TYR A 344 14.60 4.42 13.31
C TYR A 344 13.22 3.86 12.94
N GLN A 345 12.13 4.38 13.51
CA GLN A 345 10.76 3.93 13.25
C GLN A 345 9.74 5.03 13.53
N GLY A 346 8.52 4.97 12.99
CA GLY A 346 7.48 5.95 13.31
C GLY A 346 6.89 5.76 14.72
N ALA A 347 6.11 6.75 15.18
CA ALA A 347 5.36 6.65 16.44
C ALA A 347 3.89 6.23 16.19
N GLY A 348 3.20 5.77 17.24
CA GLY A 348 1.81 5.28 17.17
C GLY A 348 1.71 3.76 17.22
N SER A 349 0.63 3.19 16.68
CA SER A 349 0.34 1.74 16.73
C SER A 349 1.46 0.85 16.18
N SER A 350 2.32 1.38 15.32
CA SER A 350 3.42 0.62 14.72
C SER A 350 4.70 0.57 15.56
N GLN A 351 4.76 1.19 16.74
CA GLN A 351 6.00 1.30 17.52
C GLN A 351 6.45 -0.06 18.10
N ILE A 352 7.68 -0.47 17.81
CA ILE A 352 8.27 -1.75 18.23
C ILE A 352 9.35 -1.51 19.30
N VAL A 353 9.37 -2.33 20.36
CA VAL A 353 10.55 -2.44 21.23
C VAL A 353 11.56 -3.36 20.51
N PRO A 354 12.70 -2.85 20.01
CA PRO A 354 13.58 -3.64 19.17
C PRO A 354 14.40 -4.64 20.00
N THR A 355 14.77 -5.78 19.42
CA THR A 355 15.66 -6.77 20.07
C THR A 355 17.08 -6.23 20.30
N ARG A 356 17.51 -5.31 19.43
CA ARG A 356 18.81 -4.62 19.46
C ARG A 356 18.64 -3.28 18.75
N LEU A 357 19.50 -2.29 19.00
CA LEU A 357 19.50 -1.05 18.21
C LEU A 357 20.93 -0.59 17.94
N ASP A 358 21.32 -0.53 16.67
CA ASP A 358 22.63 -0.08 16.22
C ASP A 358 22.62 1.45 16.02
N SER A 359 23.60 2.14 16.60
CA SER A 359 23.84 3.57 16.34
C SER A 359 24.86 3.78 15.21
N ALA A 360 24.68 4.83 14.40
CA ALA A 360 25.64 5.16 13.35
C ALA A 360 26.98 5.62 13.95
N LEU A 361 26.94 6.31 15.10
CA LEU A 361 28.12 6.76 15.82
C LEU A 361 29.02 5.60 16.23
N ASP A 362 28.47 4.54 16.82
CA ASP A 362 29.27 3.40 17.27
C ASP A 362 29.81 2.59 16.08
N ALA A 363 29.00 2.39 15.04
CA ALA A 363 29.43 1.70 13.82
C ALA A 363 30.55 2.49 13.08
N LEU A 364 30.40 3.81 12.95
CA LEU A 364 31.43 4.68 12.38
C LEU A 364 32.68 4.72 13.27
N ARG A 365 32.55 4.75 14.60
CA ARG A 365 33.71 4.69 15.51
C ARG A 365 34.50 3.39 15.32
N GLY A 366 33.82 2.26 15.13
CA GLY A 366 34.45 0.98 14.84
C GLY A 366 35.27 0.97 13.54
N THR A 367 34.87 1.78 12.55
CA THR A 367 35.50 1.82 11.22
C THR A 367 36.53 2.94 11.08
N LEU A 368 36.24 4.12 11.62
CA LEU A 368 37.05 5.33 11.49
C LEU A 368 38.08 5.49 12.62
N GLY A 369 37.83 4.90 13.79
CA GLY A 369 38.70 4.96 14.95
C GLY A 369 38.98 6.39 15.42
N GLU A 370 40.24 6.69 15.71
CA GLU A 370 40.69 8.00 16.22
C GLU A 370 40.58 9.14 15.18
N ARG A 371 40.29 8.83 13.91
CA ARG A 371 40.07 9.86 12.88
C ARG A 371 38.75 10.60 13.06
N MET A 372 37.86 10.07 13.89
CA MET A 372 36.51 10.58 14.06
C MET A 372 36.39 11.37 15.37
N VAL A 373 35.88 12.58 15.27
CA VAL A 373 35.34 13.32 16.42
C VAL A 373 33.82 13.38 16.33
N PHE A 374 33.16 13.52 17.48
CA PHE A 374 31.70 13.63 17.54
C PHE A 374 31.31 14.88 18.32
N ALA A 375 30.29 15.59 17.82
CA ALA A 375 29.60 16.63 18.55
C ALA A 375 28.07 16.49 18.33
N PRO A 376 27.24 16.65 19.38
CA PRO A 376 25.79 16.49 19.24
C PRO A 376 25.14 17.56 18.34
N GLY A 377 25.58 18.82 18.44
CA GLY A 377 25.05 19.94 17.64
C GLY A 377 23.63 20.42 18.02
N PHE A 378 22.74 19.50 18.39
CA PHE A 378 21.39 19.76 18.90
C PHE A 378 20.94 18.60 19.80
N THR A 379 19.76 18.71 20.40
CA THR A 379 19.08 17.61 21.13
C THR A 379 17.75 17.29 20.45
N THR A 380 17.30 16.04 20.54
CA THR A 380 16.04 15.60 19.91
C THR A 380 14.79 15.98 20.70
N ASP A 381 14.95 16.36 21.97
CA ASP A 381 13.87 16.76 22.87
C ASP A 381 13.83 18.29 23.14
N GLY A 382 14.73 19.04 22.51
CA GLY A 382 14.86 20.49 22.69
C GLY A 382 15.46 20.91 24.03
N SER A 383 16.04 19.98 24.79
CA SER A 383 16.75 20.29 26.05
C SER A 383 18.16 20.85 25.80
N GLY A 384 18.73 21.50 26.82
CA GLY A 384 20.10 22.03 26.78
C GLY A 384 20.22 23.45 26.21
N ASP A 385 21.47 23.92 26.08
CA ASP A 385 21.79 25.22 25.49
C ASP A 385 22.14 25.03 24.01
N ALA A 386 21.19 25.34 23.13
CA ALA A 386 21.33 25.18 21.68
C ALA A 386 22.50 25.99 21.10
N ALA A 387 22.83 27.16 21.66
CA ALA A 387 23.95 27.96 21.19
C ALA A 387 25.28 27.29 21.53
N ALA A 388 25.43 26.81 22.76
CA ALA A 388 26.63 26.09 23.19
C ALA A 388 26.85 24.79 22.39
N LEU A 389 25.79 24.00 22.16
CA LEU A 389 25.86 22.77 21.37
C LEU A 389 26.25 23.05 19.91
N ARG A 390 25.74 24.12 19.32
CA ARG A 390 26.12 24.56 17.97
C ARG A 390 27.57 25.03 17.92
N GLU A 391 28.04 25.80 18.91
CA GLU A 391 29.44 26.23 18.99
C GLU A 391 30.41 25.04 19.10
N GLU A 392 30.08 24.03 19.92
CA GLU A 392 30.84 22.79 20.02
C GLU A 392 30.93 22.06 18.67
N ALA A 393 29.80 21.94 17.96
CA ALA A 393 29.76 21.31 16.65
C ALA A 393 30.56 22.07 15.58
N VAL A 394 30.50 23.41 15.58
CA VAL A 394 31.30 24.26 14.68
C VAL A 394 32.80 24.10 14.97
N ALA A 395 33.19 23.98 16.23
CA ALA A 395 34.58 23.72 16.60
C ALA A 395 35.05 22.35 16.10
N ALA A 396 34.23 21.29 16.25
CA ALA A 396 34.53 19.96 15.72
C ALA A 396 34.64 19.95 14.19
N ALA A 397 33.81 20.73 13.49
CA ALA A 397 33.82 20.85 12.04
C ALA A 397 35.07 21.56 11.49
N ALA A 398 35.62 22.54 12.22
CA ALA A 398 36.71 23.39 11.74
C ALA A 398 38.02 22.63 11.46
N ASP A 399 38.27 21.55 12.19
CA ASP A 399 39.49 20.75 12.11
C ASP A 399 39.33 19.46 11.26
N ALA A 400 38.16 19.25 10.65
CA ALA A 400 37.82 18.03 9.92
C ALA A 400 37.96 18.18 8.40
N ASP A 401 38.55 17.18 7.73
CA ASP A 401 38.61 17.11 6.26
C ASP A 401 37.23 16.87 5.62
N THR A 402 36.33 16.21 6.35
CA THR A 402 34.95 15.96 5.93
C THR A 402 34.02 15.98 7.14
N VAL A 403 32.87 16.64 6.99
CA VAL A 403 31.84 16.67 8.04
C VAL A 403 30.66 15.82 7.60
N VAL A 404 30.14 14.99 8.50
CA VAL A 404 28.91 14.22 8.30
C VAL A 404 27.87 14.71 9.29
N LEU A 405 26.85 15.42 8.81
CA LEU A 405 25.75 15.93 9.62
C LEU A 405 24.55 15.00 9.56
N PHE A 406 24.12 14.50 10.72
CA PHE A 406 22.91 13.72 10.89
C PHE A 406 21.76 14.65 11.29
N LEU A 407 20.87 14.93 10.34
CA LEU A 407 19.70 15.80 10.48
C LEU A 407 18.41 14.98 10.28
N GLY A 408 17.26 15.51 10.64
CA GLY A 408 16.01 14.78 10.51
C GLY A 408 14.86 15.31 11.35
N LEU A 409 13.78 14.54 11.39
CA LEU A 409 12.57 14.89 12.13
C LEU A 409 12.52 14.18 13.49
N PRO A 410 12.09 14.86 14.56
CA PRO A 410 11.87 14.24 15.84
C PRO A 410 10.57 13.40 15.82
N ALA A 411 10.41 12.47 16.77
CA ALA A 411 9.28 11.55 16.81
C ALA A 411 7.91 12.26 16.92
N GLN A 412 7.88 13.44 17.53
CA GLN A 412 6.69 14.26 17.75
C GLN A 412 6.15 14.91 16.47
N GLU A 413 6.88 14.85 15.35
CA GLU A 413 6.41 15.36 14.06
C GLU A 413 5.88 14.26 13.15
N GLU A 414 6.06 12.98 13.49
CA GLU A 414 5.77 11.84 12.61
C GLU A 414 5.16 10.68 13.39
N SER A 415 3.83 10.73 13.53
CA SER A 415 3.06 9.76 14.31
C SER A 415 1.68 9.54 13.70
N GLU A 416 1.12 8.37 13.97
CA GLU A 416 -0.32 8.19 13.95
C GLU A 416 -1.03 9.23 14.83
N GLY A 417 -2.18 9.73 14.36
CA GLY A 417 -3.07 10.61 15.09
C GLY A 417 -3.00 12.10 14.72
N PHE A 418 -1.99 12.54 13.97
CA PHE A 418 -1.92 13.91 13.45
C PHE A 418 -1.09 13.99 12.16
N ASP A 419 -1.36 14.99 11.33
CA ASP A 419 -0.55 15.28 10.14
C ASP A 419 0.47 16.39 10.42
N ARG A 420 1.55 16.41 9.63
CA ARG A 420 2.49 17.52 9.62
C ARG A 420 1.84 18.77 9.02
N THR A 421 2.39 19.93 9.34
CA THR A 421 1.92 21.22 8.82
C THR A 421 2.92 21.89 7.86
N HIS A 422 4.13 21.37 7.77
CA HIS A 422 5.20 21.85 6.88
C HIS A 422 6.14 20.71 6.47
N LEU A 423 7.02 21.00 5.51
CA LEU A 423 8.08 20.08 5.07
C LEU A 423 9.46 20.41 5.66
N GLU A 424 9.57 21.51 6.40
CA GLU A 424 10.87 22.00 6.90
C GLU A 424 11.49 21.06 7.94
N LEU A 425 12.83 21.00 7.95
CA LEU A 425 13.58 20.49 9.11
C LEU A 425 13.46 21.46 10.30
N PRO A 426 13.69 21.01 11.54
CA PRO A 426 13.70 21.90 12.70
C PRO A 426 14.68 23.06 12.52
N ALA A 427 14.25 24.28 12.87
CA ALA A 427 15.02 25.50 12.61
C ALA A 427 16.45 25.48 13.19
N GLU A 428 16.63 24.91 14.39
CA GLU A 428 17.96 24.77 15.02
C GLU A 428 18.91 23.88 14.20
N GLN A 429 18.39 22.88 13.49
CA GLN A 429 19.20 22.04 12.61
C GLN A 429 19.65 22.80 11.36
N ILE A 430 18.80 23.68 10.82
CA ILE A 430 19.18 24.56 9.70
C ILE A 430 20.23 25.60 10.15
N LEU A 431 20.06 26.20 11.32
CA LEU A 431 21.07 27.12 11.89
C LEU A 431 22.42 26.41 12.13
N LEU A 432 22.39 25.15 12.57
CA LEU A 432 23.58 24.33 12.70
C LEU A 432 24.24 24.05 11.33
N LEU A 433 23.45 23.64 10.33
CA LEU A 433 23.94 23.40 8.98
C LEU A 433 24.61 24.67 8.41
N ASP A 434 23.96 25.82 8.53
CA ASP A 434 24.50 27.10 8.08
C ASP A 434 25.84 27.43 8.75
N ALA A 435 25.91 27.30 10.08
CA ALA A 435 27.12 27.58 10.85
C ALA A 435 28.28 26.61 10.51
N VAL A 436 27.98 25.35 10.19
CA VAL A 436 29.00 24.39 9.72
C VAL A 436 29.48 24.71 8.31
N LEU A 437 28.57 25.08 7.40
CA LEU A 437 28.90 25.42 6.02
C LEU A 437 29.74 26.71 5.91
N GLU A 438 29.67 27.61 6.89
CA GLU A 438 30.59 28.75 7.00
C GLU A 438 32.05 28.32 7.26
N ARG A 439 32.29 27.12 7.78
CA ARG A 439 33.63 26.58 8.07
C ARG A 439 34.15 25.69 6.97
N THR A 440 33.30 24.85 6.39
CA THR A 440 33.71 23.90 5.36
C THR A 440 32.57 23.63 4.37
N PRO A 441 32.85 23.66 3.05
CA PRO A 441 31.89 23.25 2.04
C PRO A 441 31.80 21.72 1.91
N ARG A 442 32.68 20.94 2.56
CA ARG A 442 32.73 19.47 2.46
C ARG A 442 31.83 18.81 3.51
N ALA A 443 30.55 19.16 3.48
CA ALA A 443 29.54 18.63 4.39
C ALA A 443 28.64 17.59 3.68
N VAL A 444 28.62 16.37 4.22
CA VAL A 444 27.68 15.32 3.86
C VAL A 444 26.48 15.41 4.80
N VAL A 445 25.27 15.49 4.28
CA VAL A 445 24.04 15.45 5.09
C VAL A 445 23.46 14.04 5.04
N VAL A 446 23.17 13.47 6.21
CA VAL A 446 22.42 12.23 6.38
C VAL A 446 21.08 12.58 7.01
N LEU A 447 19.99 12.19 6.36
CA LEU A 447 18.62 12.49 6.80
C LEU A 447 17.99 11.29 7.51
N SER A 448 17.18 11.56 8.54
CA SER A 448 16.36 10.58 9.24
C SER A 448 14.92 11.07 9.42
N ASN A 449 14.01 10.58 8.58
CA ASN A 449 12.61 11.04 8.49
C ASN A 449 11.71 9.93 7.94
N GLY A 450 10.48 9.87 8.43
CA GLY A 450 9.43 8.96 7.97
C GLY A 450 8.60 9.48 6.79
N GLY A 451 8.64 10.77 6.51
CA GLY A 451 8.07 11.40 5.33
C GLY A 451 9.03 12.42 4.71
N VAL A 452 8.62 13.04 3.60
CA VAL A 452 9.45 13.99 2.87
C VAL A 452 9.81 15.21 3.70
N VAL A 453 11.10 15.58 3.70
CA VAL A 453 11.57 16.88 4.15
C VAL A 453 11.98 17.75 2.97
N ARG A 454 11.79 19.05 3.10
CA ARG A 454 12.21 20.01 2.08
C ARG A 454 13.72 20.13 2.08
N THR A 455 14.32 19.90 0.92
CA THR A 455 15.76 20.06 0.71
C THR A 455 16.10 21.36 -0.04
N SER A 456 15.14 21.92 -0.77
CA SER A 456 15.33 23.18 -1.52
C SER A 456 15.64 24.34 -0.57
N GLY A 457 16.63 25.14 -0.94
CA GLY A 457 17.19 26.21 -0.11
C GLY A 457 18.54 25.88 0.51
N TRP A 458 18.90 24.60 0.65
CA TRP A 458 20.21 24.18 1.16
C TRP A 458 20.88 23.05 0.37
N HIS A 459 20.15 22.25 -0.42
CA HIS A 459 20.75 21.12 -1.14
C HIS A 459 21.86 21.49 -2.14
N ASP A 460 21.82 22.70 -2.72
CA ASP A 460 22.86 23.19 -3.64
C ASP A 460 24.17 23.53 -2.92
N ARG A 461 24.12 23.76 -1.61
CA ARG A 461 25.26 24.18 -0.80
C ARG A 461 26.04 23.02 -0.19
N VAL A 462 25.53 21.79 -0.31
CA VAL A 462 26.18 20.57 0.19
C VAL A 462 26.55 19.65 -0.97
N PRO A 463 27.73 19.03 -0.96
CA PRO A 463 28.14 18.11 -2.02
C PRO A 463 27.42 16.77 -1.97
N ALA A 464 27.00 16.28 -0.81
CA ALA A 464 26.28 15.00 -0.73
C ALA A 464 25.12 14.99 0.26
N ILE A 465 24.08 14.25 -0.11
CA ILE A 465 22.87 14.04 0.69
C ILE A 465 22.53 12.55 0.62
N VAL A 466 22.44 11.93 1.80
CA VAL A 466 22.03 10.55 2.01
C VAL A 466 20.68 10.58 2.70
N GLU A 467 19.63 10.12 2.02
CA GLU A 467 18.32 9.92 2.62
C GLU A 467 18.30 8.55 3.30
N GLY A 468 18.28 8.58 4.62
CA GLY A 468 18.25 7.40 5.47
C GLY A 468 16.85 6.95 5.82
N TRP A 469 15.81 7.76 5.64
CA TRP A 469 14.46 7.45 6.09
C TRP A 469 14.43 7.05 7.59
N LEU A 470 13.59 6.06 7.92
CA LEU A 470 13.58 5.31 9.17
C LEU A 470 14.06 3.88 8.83
N LEU A 471 15.17 3.42 9.39
CA LEU A 471 15.86 2.19 8.95
C LEU A 471 15.74 1.00 9.92
N GLY A 472 14.84 1.07 10.89
CA GLY A 472 14.69 0.01 11.88
C GLY A 472 15.96 -0.23 12.70
N GLN A 473 16.01 -1.40 13.32
CA GLN A 473 16.99 -1.69 14.38
C GLN A 473 18.45 -1.72 13.96
N ALA A 474 18.73 -2.01 12.70
CA ALA A 474 20.10 -2.11 12.17
C ALA A 474 20.53 -0.88 11.37
N GLY A 475 19.70 0.17 11.38
CA GLY A 475 19.85 1.35 10.54
C GLY A 475 21.15 2.12 10.71
N GLY A 476 21.61 2.30 11.95
CA GLY A 476 22.87 3.01 12.22
C GLY A 476 24.07 2.32 11.58
N GLY A 477 24.11 0.98 11.66
CA GLY A 477 25.12 0.16 11.00
C GLY A 477 25.06 0.27 9.47
N ALA A 478 23.86 0.16 8.89
CA ALA A 478 23.66 0.27 7.46
C ALA A 478 24.11 1.62 6.88
N ILE A 479 23.83 2.72 7.58
CA ILE A 479 24.31 4.06 7.20
C ILE A 479 25.84 4.12 7.23
N ALA A 480 26.48 3.55 8.26
CA ALA A 480 27.93 3.50 8.33
C ALA A 480 28.54 2.71 7.16
N ASP A 481 27.91 1.59 6.77
CA ASP A 481 28.35 0.77 5.64
C ASP A 481 28.29 1.55 4.31
N VAL A 482 27.22 2.32 4.09
CA VAL A 482 27.07 3.17 2.91
C VAL A 482 28.07 4.33 2.93
N LEU A 483 28.18 5.06 4.05
CA LEU A 483 29.09 6.20 4.16
C LEU A 483 30.55 5.79 3.92
N THR A 484 30.96 4.61 4.40
CA THR A 484 32.33 4.11 4.24
C THR A 484 32.56 3.37 2.92
N GLY A 485 31.50 3.11 2.15
CA GLY A 485 31.57 2.40 0.88
C GLY A 485 31.80 0.90 1.01
N ALA A 486 31.53 0.33 2.20
CA ALA A 486 31.38 -1.11 2.38
C ALA A 486 30.14 -1.63 1.64
N VAL A 487 29.10 -0.78 1.55
CA VAL A 487 27.94 -0.98 0.68
C VAL A 487 27.88 0.15 -0.36
N ASN A 488 27.60 -0.23 -1.61
CA ASN A 488 27.23 0.71 -2.65
C ASN A 488 25.72 1.03 -2.54
N PRO A 489 25.29 2.29 -2.33
CA PRO A 489 23.88 2.62 -2.20
C PRO A 489 23.13 2.29 -3.49
N SER A 490 21.90 1.78 -3.31
CA SER A 490 21.04 1.33 -4.40
C SER A 490 19.58 1.72 -4.23
N GLY A 491 19.21 2.34 -3.10
CA GLY A 491 17.83 2.72 -2.83
C GLY A 491 17.34 3.75 -3.84
N ARG A 492 16.03 3.75 -4.11
CA ARG A 492 15.34 4.69 -4.99
C ARG A 492 14.12 5.27 -4.30
N LEU A 493 13.90 6.58 -4.43
CA LEU A 493 12.74 7.26 -3.89
C LEU A 493 11.42 6.62 -4.34
N THR A 494 10.51 6.35 -3.41
CA THR A 494 9.13 5.92 -3.70
C THR A 494 8.10 7.04 -3.55
N GLU A 495 8.56 8.25 -3.28
CA GLU A 495 7.78 9.48 -3.25
C GLU A 495 8.62 10.65 -3.74
N THR A 496 7.97 11.64 -4.36
CA THR A 496 8.63 12.80 -4.93
C THR A 496 9.00 13.80 -3.82
N ILE A 497 10.23 14.33 -3.84
CA ILE A 497 10.64 15.45 -2.98
C ILE A 497 10.39 16.76 -3.73
N PRO A 498 9.34 17.54 -3.39
CA PRO A 498 9.04 18.76 -4.12
C PRO A 498 9.99 19.90 -3.73
N LEU A 499 10.05 20.93 -4.57
CA LEU A 499 10.73 22.16 -4.20
C LEU A 499 10.00 22.86 -3.05
N ARG A 500 8.65 22.89 -3.08
CA ARG A 500 7.83 23.51 -2.04
C ARG A 500 6.61 22.65 -1.73
N LEU A 501 6.07 22.80 -0.52
CA LEU A 501 4.82 22.14 -0.16
C LEU A 501 3.67 22.53 -1.11
N GLU A 502 3.64 23.79 -1.55
CA GLU A 502 2.58 24.30 -2.44
C GLU A 502 2.59 23.66 -3.83
N ASP A 503 3.72 23.08 -4.24
CA ASP A 503 3.84 22.42 -5.54
C ASP A 503 3.16 21.03 -5.53
N SER A 504 2.84 20.48 -4.35
CA SER A 504 2.18 19.19 -4.22
C SER A 504 0.79 19.20 -4.87
N PRO A 505 0.44 18.19 -5.69
CA PRO A 505 -0.91 18.08 -6.27
C PRO A 505 -2.04 18.16 -5.24
N ALA A 506 -1.81 17.63 -4.03
CA ALA A 506 -2.81 17.59 -2.97
C ALA A 506 -2.91 18.90 -2.15
N HIS A 507 -2.02 19.89 -2.36
CA HIS A 507 -1.85 21.04 -1.47
C HIS A 507 -3.16 21.79 -1.20
N LEU A 508 -3.93 22.12 -2.23
CA LEU A 508 -5.18 22.88 -2.09
C LEU A 508 -6.32 22.07 -1.46
N GLY A 509 -6.25 20.74 -1.56
CA GLY A 509 -7.27 19.84 -1.05
C GLY A 509 -7.00 19.33 0.36
N PHE A 510 -5.80 19.52 0.91
CA PHE A 510 -5.37 18.95 2.19
C PHE A 510 -5.40 20.01 3.33
N PRO A 511 -5.85 19.67 4.55
CA PRO A 511 -6.46 18.41 4.99
C PRO A 511 -7.99 18.38 4.75
N GLY A 512 -8.52 19.30 3.94
CA GLY A 512 -9.96 19.47 3.76
C GLY A 512 -10.59 20.42 4.77
N ALA A 513 -11.92 20.53 4.73
CA ALA A 513 -12.69 21.40 5.60
C ALA A 513 -14.11 20.85 5.82
N PHE A 514 -14.74 21.22 6.94
CA PHE A 514 -16.13 20.87 7.25
C PHE A 514 -16.44 19.36 7.23
N GLY A 515 -15.45 18.51 7.56
CA GLY A 515 -15.59 17.06 7.53
C GLY A 515 -15.46 16.44 6.14
N HIS A 516 -14.97 17.18 5.14
CA HIS A 516 -14.74 16.68 3.78
C HIS A 516 -13.34 17.04 3.30
N VAL A 517 -12.69 16.11 2.60
CA VAL A 517 -11.44 16.31 1.87
C VAL A 517 -11.69 15.91 0.42
N ARG A 518 -11.50 16.85 -0.52
CA ARG A 518 -11.70 16.59 -1.95
C ARG A 518 -10.40 16.18 -2.60
N TYR A 519 -10.42 15.04 -3.29
CA TYR A 519 -9.26 14.55 -4.05
C TYR A 519 -9.31 15.12 -5.47
N GLY A 520 -9.22 16.46 -5.55
CA GLY A 520 -9.40 17.24 -6.76
C GLY A 520 -8.24 17.15 -7.76
N GLU A 521 -7.14 16.52 -7.38
CA GLU A 521 -6.02 16.21 -8.27
C GLU A 521 -6.27 14.99 -9.18
N ASP A 522 -7.39 14.28 -9.02
CA ASP A 522 -7.75 13.11 -9.84
C ASP A 522 -6.59 12.07 -9.86
N VAL A 523 -6.28 11.46 -10.99
CA VAL A 523 -5.18 10.49 -11.16
C VAL A 523 -3.78 11.12 -11.06
N PHE A 524 -3.67 12.44 -10.91
CA PHE A 524 -2.42 13.20 -10.93
C PHE A 524 -1.75 13.29 -9.55
N VAL A 525 -1.68 12.16 -8.84
CA VAL A 525 -1.03 12.02 -7.53
C VAL A 525 0.48 11.80 -7.70
N GLY A 526 1.29 12.44 -6.84
CA GLY A 526 2.74 12.31 -6.86
C GLY A 526 3.37 12.80 -8.18
N TYR A 527 4.39 12.10 -8.67
CA TYR A 527 5.10 12.39 -9.92
C TYR A 527 4.16 12.56 -11.12
N ARG A 528 3.01 11.86 -11.15
CA ARG A 528 2.01 12.02 -12.22
C ARG A 528 1.53 13.47 -12.33
N GLY A 529 1.33 14.13 -11.19
CA GLY A 529 0.90 15.53 -11.16
C GLY A 529 2.01 16.54 -11.36
N TYR A 530 3.22 16.26 -10.87
CA TYR A 530 4.37 17.12 -11.16
C TYR A 530 4.71 17.09 -12.66
N ASP A 531 4.73 15.91 -13.28
CA ASP A 531 5.00 15.76 -14.71
C ASP A 531 3.89 16.36 -15.57
N ALA A 532 2.62 16.19 -15.21
CA ALA A 532 1.49 16.80 -15.93
C ALA A 532 1.53 18.34 -15.92
N ARG A 533 2.11 18.96 -14.88
CA ARG A 533 2.32 20.40 -14.80
C ARG A 533 3.69 20.86 -15.32
N ALA A 534 4.54 19.93 -15.77
CA ALA A 534 5.94 20.17 -16.06
C ALA A 534 6.66 20.93 -14.91
N ALA A 535 6.33 20.58 -13.67
CA ALA A 535 6.87 21.22 -12.49
C ALA A 535 8.28 20.70 -12.15
N GLU A 536 9.15 21.60 -11.72
CA GLU A 536 10.45 21.23 -11.15
C GLU A 536 10.28 20.63 -9.75
N VAL A 537 11.12 19.66 -9.42
CA VAL A 537 11.13 18.97 -8.13
C VAL A 537 12.58 18.88 -7.64
N ALA A 538 12.79 18.81 -6.32
CA ALA A 538 14.15 18.69 -5.80
C ALA A 538 14.75 17.32 -6.16
N PHE A 539 13.97 16.25 -5.96
CA PHE A 539 14.33 14.90 -6.37
C PHE A 539 13.09 14.14 -6.86
N PRO A 540 13.12 13.57 -8.07
CA PRO A 540 11.95 12.94 -8.67
C PRO A 540 11.71 11.52 -8.12
N PHE A 541 10.49 11.02 -8.29
CA PHE A 541 10.15 9.62 -8.03
C PHE A 541 11.13 8.66 -8.75
N GLY A 542 11.53 7.60 -8.06
CA GLY A 542 12.48 6.61 -8.54
C GLY A 542 13.94 7.07 -8.55
N HIS A 543 14.26 8.28 -8.06
CA HIS A 543 15.64 8.79 -8.01
C HIS A 543 16.49 8.12 -6.94
N GLY A 544 17.77 7.91 -7.23
CA GLY A 544 18.80 7.48 -6.28
C GLY A 544 20.11 7.21 -7.01
N LEU A 545 21.21 7.73 -6.49
CA LEU A 545 22.53 7.57 -7.07
C LEU A 545 23.21 6.29 -6.56
N SER A 546 24.29 5.91 -7.25
CA SER A 546 25.17 4.81 -6.90
C SER A 546 26.62 5.28 -6.90
N TYR A 547 27.51 4.55 -6.21
CA TYR A 547 28.97 4.73 -6.33
C TYR A 547 29.54 4.12 -7.62
N THR A 548 28.69 3.54 -8.47
CA THR A 548 29.04 3.09 -9.81
C THR A 548 28.10 3.72 -10.84
N ARG A 549 28.39 3.54 -12.14
CA ARG A 549 27.58 4.03 -13.25
C ARG A 549 27.03 2.85 -14.03
N PHE A 550 25.75 2.94 -14.40
CA PHE A 550 25.11 1.97 -15.29
C PHE A 550 24.78 2.62 -16.63
N GLU A 551 24.80 1.85 -17.71
CA GLU A 551 24.32 2.26 -19.04
C GLU A 551 23.28 1.26 -19.55
N TYR A 552 22.35 1.76 -20.39
CA TYR A 552 21.17 1.03 -20.85
C TYR A 552 21.22 0.92 -22.37
N HIS A 553 21.11 -0.28 -22.91
CA HIS A 553 21.32 -0.53 -24.33
C HIS A 553 20.27 -1.46 -24.94
N GLY A 554 19.99 -1.24 -26.23
CA GLY A 554 19.25 -2.22 -27.04
C GLY A 554 17.80 -2.45 -26.60
N LEU A 555 17.08 -1.39 -26.24
CA LEU A 555 15.66 -1.50 -25.88
C LEU A 555 14.84 -2.09 -27.03
N VAL A 556 14.19 -3.23 -26.77
CA VAL A 556 13.25 -3.91 -27.68
C VAL A 556 11.93 -4.11 -26.95
N VAL A 557 10.83 -3.74 -27.61
CA VAL A 557 9.46 -3.95 -27.11
C VAL A 557 8.71 -4.84 -28.07
N GLU A 558 8.16 -5.93 -27.57
CA GLU A 558 7.36 -6.89 -28.33
C GLU A 558 5.92 -6.89 -27.82
N GLN A 559 4.96 -6.73 -28.73
CA GLN A 559 3.55 -6.94 -28.40
C GLN A 559 3.26 -8.43 -28.21
N ARG A 560 2.45 -8.73 -27.19
CA ARG A 560 1.95 -10.07 -26.85
C ARG A 560 0.46 -9.96 -26.55
N GLU A 561 -0.25 -11.08 -26.64
CA GLU A 561 -1.69 -11.13 -26.33
C GLU A 561 -2.01 -10.58 -24.92
N GLY A 562 -1.12 -10.85 -23.95
CA GLY A 562 -1.25 -10.39 -22.56
C GLY A 562 -0.65 -9.02 -22.23
N GLY A 563 -0.15 -8.25 -23.21
CA GLY A 563 0.49 -6.95 -22.97
C GLY A 563 1.78 -6.74 -23.77
N LEU A 564 2.80 -6.14 -23.15
CA LEU A 564 4.08 -5.87 -23.78
C LEU A 564 5.20 -6.63 -23.08
N ARG A 565 6.19 -7.09 -23.85
CA ARG A 565 7.46 -7.60 -23.31
C ARG A 565 8.59 -6.64 -23.65
N VAL A 566 9.23 -6.11 -22.61
CA VAL A 566 10.33 -5.15 -22.69
C VAL A 566 11.64 -5.90 -22.43
N ARG A 567 12.61 -5.76 -23.33
CA ARG A 567 13.97 -6.31 -23.17
C ARG A 567 15.02 -5.24 -23.42
N LEU A 568 16.10 -5.28 -22.63
CA LEU A 568 17.27 -4.44 -22.79
C LEU A 568 18.47 -5.07 -22.07
N GLU A 569 19.67 -4.61 -22.39
CA GLU A 569 20.87 -4.89 -21.61
C GLU A 569 21.19 -3.70 -20.69
N VAL A 570 21.57 -3.97 -19.46
CA VAL A 570 22.09 -2.98 -18.52
C VAL A 570 23.52 -3.36 -18.18
N SER A 571 24.46 -2.45 -18.38
CA SER A 571 25.88 -2.64 -18.08
C SER A 571 26.30 -1.81 -16.88
N ASN A 572 27.24 -2.30 -16.08
CA ASN A 572 27.90 -1.55 -15.02
C ASN A 572 29.27 -1.09 -15.53
N GLU A 573 29.40 0.18 -15.88
CA GLU A 573 30.61 0.75 -16.46
C GLU A 573 31.56 1.40 -15.44
N GLY A 574 31.26 1.27 -14.15
CA GLY A 574 32.14 1.78 -13.10
C GLY A 574 33.05 0.70 -12.51
N GLY A 575 33.85 1.12 -11.52
CA GLY A 575 34.86 0.28 -10.86
C GLY A 575 34.36 -0.46 -9.62
N ARG A 576 33.05 -0.47 -9.36
CA ARG A 576 32.44 -1.10 -8.18
C ARG A 576 31.25 -1.94 -8.59
N ASP A 577 31.08 -3.07 -7.92
CA ASP A 577 29.84 -3.83 -7.99
C ASP A 577 28.68 -2.93 -7.55
N GLY A 578 27.54 -3.10 -8.20
CA GLY A 578 26.39 -2.26 -7.92
C GLY A 578 25.08 -2.95 -8.24
N ARG A 579 24.04 -2.38 -7.68
CA ARG A 579 22.66 -2.81 -7.84
C ARG A 579 21.88 -1.70 -8.52
N GLU A 580 21.20 -2.03 -9.61
CA GLU A 580 20.41 -1.09 -10.40
C GLU A 580 18.92 -1.45 -10.34
N VAL A 581 18.07 -0.42 -10.28
CA VAL A 581 16.62 -0.54 -10.34
C VAL A 581 16.16 -0.06 -11.70
N VAL A 582 15.79 -1.01 -12.56
CA VAL A 582 15.31 -0.73 -13.92
C VAL A 582 13.82 -0.45 -13.87
N GLN A 583 13.41 0.73 -14.31
CA GLN A 583 12.02 1.21 -14.24
C GLN A 583 11.46 1.38 -15.66
N VAL A 584 10.30 0.80 -15.92
CA VAL A 584 9.57 0.91 -17.19
C VAL A 584 8.35 1.79 -16.99
N TYR A 585 8.26 2.84 -17.78
CA TYR A 585 7.17 3.78 -17.80
C TYR A 585 6.40 3.71 -19.13
N THR A 586 5.10 3.94 -19.08
CA THR A 586 4.24 4.00 -20.25
C THR A 586 3.45 5.31 -20.27
N GLY A 587 3.25 5.86 -21.46
CA GLY A 587 2.39 7.02 -21.69
C GLY A 587 1.70 6.92 -23.03
N LEU A 588 0.49 7.47 -23.15
CA LEU A 588 -0.26 7.55 -24.41
C LEU A 588 -0.48 9.01 -24.81
N PRO A 589 0.46 9.61 -25.56
CA PRO A 589 0.26 10.95 -26.10
C PRO A 589 -0.97 11.00 -27.01
N GLY A 590 -1.81 12.03 -26.85
CA GLY A 590 -3.03 12.17 -27.64
C GLY A 590 -4.20 11.28 -27.19
N SER A 591 -4.11 10.66 -26.01
CA SER A 591 -5.25 9.97 -25.38
C SER A 591 -6.50 10.86 -25.36
N ALA A 592 -7.66 10.25 -25.58
CA ALA A 592 -8.96 10.91 -25.57
C ALA A 592 -9.35 11.46 -24.19
N ILE A 593 -8.66 11.03 -23.13
CA ILE A 593 -8.87 11.48 -21.76
C ILE A 593 -7.56 11.97 -21.14
N PRO A 594 -7.63 12.80 -20.09
CA PRO A 594 -6.44 13.13 -19.30
C PRO A 594 -5.82 11.86 -18.69
N ARG A 595 -4.51 11.70 -18.89
CA ARG A 595 -3.69 10.63 -18.31
C ARG A 595 -2.38 11.21 -17.80
N ALA A 596 -1.70 10.46 -16.93
CA ALA A 596 -0.32 10.78 -16.57
C ALA A 596 0.55 10.82 -17.83
N VAL A 597 1.48 11.77 -17.89
CA VAL A 597 2.46 11.89 -18.99
C VAL A 597 3.23 10.59 -19.16
N ARG A 598 3.56 9.98 -18.02
CA ARG A 598 4.12 8.65 -17.88
C ARG A 598 3.63 8.03 -16.58
N ALA A 599 3.38 6.72 -16.59
CA ALA A 599 3.04 5.92 -15.43
C ALA A 599 3.95 4.71 -15.36
N LEU A 600 4.50 4.43 -14.18
CA LEU A 600 5.29 3.23 -13.91
C LEU A 600 4.41 2.00 -14.20
N ALA A 601 4.93 1.08 -15.03
CA ALA A 601 4.20 -0.09 -15.49
C ALA A 601 4.91 -1.41 -15.17
N ALA A 602 6.23 -1.38 -14.96
CA ALA A 602 7.00 -2.51 -14.45
C ALA A 602 8.33 -2.03 -13.86
N PHE A 603 8.94 -2.83 -12.98
CA PHE A 603 10.30 -2.62 -12.49
C PHE A 603 10.96 -3.93 -12.11
N THR A 604 12.30 -3.94 -12.07
CA THR A 604 13.08 -5.03 -11.46
C THR A 604 14.39 -4.49 -10.89
N VAL A 605 15.03 -5.28 -10.04
CA VAL A 605 16.33 -5.01 -9.46
C VAL A 605 17.34 -6.01 -10.01
N VAL A 606 18.53 -5.54 -10.41
CA VAL A 606 19.62 -6.39 -10.90
C VAL A 606 20.94 -6.04 -10.23
N ASP A 607 21.66 -7.05 -9.75
CA ASP A 607 23.03 -6.93 -9.26
C ASP A 607 24.00 -7.17 -10.42
N ILE A 608 24.89 -6.21 -10.69
CA ILE A 608 25.82 -6.26 -11.81
C ILE A 608 27.23 -5.98 -11.28
N PRO A 609 28.17 -6.94 -11.42
CA PRO A 609 29.57 -6.72 -11.06
C PRO A 609 30.21 -5.58 -11.85
N ALA A 610 31.28 -4.98 -11.32
CA ALA A 610 32.05 -3.96 -12.03
C ALA A 610 32.50 -4.44 -13.42
N GLY A 611 32.18 -3.67 -14.47
CA GLY A 611 32.47 -4.02 -15.87
C GLY A 611 31.59 -5.13 -16.45
N GLY A 612 30.60 -5.63 -15.70
CA GLY A 612 29.64 -6.64 -16.15
C GLY A 612 28.41 -6.06 -16.85
N ALA A 613 27.55 -6.94 -17.36
CA ALA A 613 26.25 -6.60 -17.91
C ALA A 613 25.22 -7.69 -17.59
N ALA A 614 23.94 -7.31 -17.60
CA ALA A 614 22.81 -8.21 -17.40
C ALA A 614 21.71 -7.93 -18.44
N GLU A 615 21.16 -9.01 -19.00
CA GLU A 615 19.92 -8.92 -19.78
C GLU A 615 18.73 -8.75 -18.82
N VAL A 616 17.89 -7.76 -19.11
CA VAL A 616 16.68 -7.46 -18.35
C VAL A 616 15.48 -7.72 -19.22
N VAL A 617 14.55 -8.54 -18.71
CA VAL A 617 13.27 -8.85 -19.35
C VAL A 617 12.14 -8.55 -18.39
N LEU A 618 11.23 -7.67 -18.79
CA LEU A 618 10.08 -7.22 -18.01
C LEU A 618 8.81 -7.39 -18.84
N ASP A 619 7.77 -7.93 -18.24
CA ASP A 619 6.44 -7.95 -18.84
C ASP A 619 5.64 -6.77 -18.28
N VAL A 620 5.01 -5.99 -19.17
CA VAL A 620 4.00 -4.98 -18.84
C VAL A 620 2.64 -5.60 -19.16
N PRO A 621 1.88 -6.05 -18.14
CA PRO A 621 0.56 -6.62 -18.35
C PRO A 621 -0.36 -5.63 -19.06
N ARG A 622 -1.23 -6.13 -19.93
CA ARG A 622 -2.22 -5.31 -20.66
C ARG A 622 -3.07 -4.43 -19.74
N GLU A 623 -3.40 -4.94 -18.56
CA GLU A 623 -4.12 -4.22 -17.51
C GLU A 623 -3.39 -2.98 -16.97
N GLU A 624 -2.05 -2.93 -17.01
CA GLU A 624 -1.28 -1.75 -16.60
C GLU A 624 -1.31 -0.63 -17.65
N LEU A 625 -1.83 -0.91 -18.86
CA LEU A 625 -2.08 0.08 -19.92
C LEU A 625 -3.50 0.65 -19.88
N ALA A 626 -4.38 0.02 -19.08
CA ALA A 626 -5.78 0.33 -18.99
C ALA A 626 -6.05 1.53 -18.07
N TYR A 627 -7.16 2.20 -18.32
CA TYR A 627 -7.76 3.16 -17.38
C TYR A 627 -9.13 2.65 -16.97
N PHE A 628 -9.65 3.13 -15.84
CA PHE A 628 -11.01 2.79 -15.43
C PHE A 628 -11.99 3.78 -16.06
N HIS A 629 -12.95 3.28 -16.84
CA HIS A 629 -13.98 4.11 -17.47
C HIS A 629 -15.28 4.07 -16.64
N PRO A 630 -15.61 5.11 -15.84
CA PRO A 630 -16.74 5.06 -14.90
C PRO A 630 -18.08 4.81 -15.60
N GLY A 631 -18.31 5.44 -16.76
CA GLY A 631 -19.55 5.25 -17.53
C GLY A 631 -19.73 3.83 -18.11
N ALA A 632 -18.67 3.02 -18.14
CA ALA A 632 -18.70 1.63 -18.61
C ALA A 632 -18.57 0.64 -17.43
N GLY A 633 -18.22 1.11 -16.23
CA GLY A 633 -18.01 0.27 -15.05
C GLY A 633 -16.88 -0.76 -15.21
N ARG A 634 -15.88 -0.50 -16.07
CA ARG A 634 -14.78 -1.45 -16.34
C ARG A 634 -13.49 -0.77 -16.73
N TRP A 635 -12.41 -1.55 -16.66
CA TRP A 635 -11.11 -1.21 -17.25
C TRP A 635 -11.17 -1.26 -18.78
N VAL A 636 -10.50 -0.31 -19.42
CA VAL A 636 -10.43 -0.16 -20.88
C VAL A 636 -9.00 0.15 -21.28
N VAL A 637 -8.44 -0.62 -22.20
CA VAL A 637 -7.22 -0.26 -22.91
C VAL A 637 -7.59 0.60 -24.11
N GLU A 638 -6.98 1.77 -24.22
CA GLU A 638 -7.17 2.64 -25.39
C GLU A 638 -6.17 2.25 -26.47
N GLY A 639 -6.61 2.23 -27.73
CA GLY A 639 -5.72 1.91 -28.84
C GLY A 639 -4.90 3.13 -29.25
N GLY A 640 -3.65 2.91 -29.65
CA GLY A 640 -2.80 3.95 -30.21
C GLY A 640 -1.31 3.69 -30.03
N GLU A 641 -0.52 4.70 -30.35
CA GLU A 641 0.94 4.65 -30.27
C GLU A 641 1.43 5.07 -28.87
N TYR A 642 1.72 4.07 -28.02
CA TYR A 642 2.26 4.28 -26.68
C TYR A 642 3.74 4.63 -26.72
N THR A 643 4.17 5.56 -25.87
CA THR A 643 5.58 5.75 -25.52
C THR A 643 5.95 4.77 -24.41
N ILE A 644 6.98 3.95 -24.64
CA ILE A 644 7.58 3.07 -23.64
C ILE A 644 8.96 3.60 -23.31
N GLU A 645 9.16 4.04 -22.08
CA GLU A 645 10.40 4.65 -21.60
C GLU A 645 11.03 3.75 -20.53
N VAL A 646 12.34 3.54 -20.60
CA VAL A 646 13.09 2.75 -19.61
C VAL A 646 14.20 3.61 -19.03
N GLY A 647 14.31 3.64 -17.71
CA GLY A 647 15.22 4.53 -17.02
C GLY A 647 15.57 4.08 -15.61
N ALA A 648 16.44 4.87 -14.98
CA ALA A 648 16.87 4.69 -13.60
C ALA A 648 16.07 5.57 -12.61
N SER A 649 15.23 6.47 -13.11
CA SER A 649 14.20 7.22 -12.37
C SER A 649 13.11 7.73 -13.32
N SER A 650 12.04 8.32 -12.79
CA SER A 650 10.99 8.96 -13.61
C SER A 650 11.47 10.13 -14.47
N ARG A 651 12.68 10.67 -14.20
CA ARG A 651 13.32 11.75 -14.98
C ARG A 651 14.74 11.46 -15.46
N ASP A 652 15.23 10.25 -15.25
CA ASP A 652 16.46 9.71 -15.87
C ASP A 652 16.07 8.56 -16.79
N LEU A 653 15.44 8.92 -17.92
CA LEU A 653 14.92 8.01 -18.94
C LEU A 653 15.95 7.86 -20.04
N ARG A 654 16.54 6.67 -20.14
CA ARG A 654 17.75 6.43 -20.94
C ARG A 654 17.47 5.80 -22.29
N GLN A 655 16.34 5.11 -22.40
CA GLN A 655 15.87 4.49 -23.63
C GLN A 655 14.38 4.77 -23.80
N SER A 656 13.94 4.99 -25.04
CA SER A 656 12.52 5.24 -25.36
C SER A 656 12.20 4.67 -26.74
N VAL A 657 11.05 4.00 -26.85
CA VAL A 657 10.52 3.52 -28.13
C VAL A 657 9.01 3.77 -28.21
N ARG A 658 8.50 3.78 -29.43
CA ARG A 658 7.06 3.81 -29.70
C ARG A 658 6.55 2.40 -29.99
N ALA A 659 5.42 2.05 -29.40
CA ALA A 659 4.77 0.77 -29.60
C ALA A 659 3.28 0.99 -29.85
N GLU A 660 2.78 0.51 -30.99
CA GLU A 660 1.34 0.44 -31.22
C GLU A 660 0.71 -0.53 -30.22
N VAL A 661 -0.45 -0.19 -29.68
CA VAL A 661 -1.22 -1.07 -28.80
C VAL A 661 -2.64 -1.15 -29.34
N GLU A 662 -3.12 -2.37 -29.55
CA GLU A 662 -4.52 -2.59 -29.91
C GLU A 662 -5.42 -2.29 -28.71
N GLY A 663 -6.39 -1.38 -28.91
CA GLY A 663 -7.35 -0.96 -27.88
C GLY A 663 -8.54 -1.90 -27.77
N ASP A 664 -9.23 -1.83 -26.64
CA ASP A 664 -10.52 -2.49 -26.47
C ASP A 664 -11.60 -1.74 -27.25
N ALA A 665 -12.55 -2.48 -27.82
CA ALA A 665 -13.78 -1.86 -28.31
C ALA A 665 -14.57 -1.27 -27.13
N LEU A 666 -14.82 0.04 -27.18
CA LEU A 666 -15.65 0.73 -26.20
C LEU A 666 -16.96 1.16 -26.86
N ALA A 667 -18.03 0.41 -26.56
CA ALA A 667 -19.40 0.79 -26.90
C ALA A 667 -20.09 1.26 -25.62
N LEU A 668 -20.28 2.57 -25.47
CA LEU A 668 -21.04 3.13 -24.37
C LEU A 668 -22.54 3.01 -24.65
N PRO A 669 -23.38 2.68 -23.64
CA PRO A 669 -24.82 2.72 -23.81
C PRO A 669 -25.27 4.12 -24.24
N LEU A 670 -25.91 4.20 -25.41
CA LEU A 670 -26.46 5.46 -25.90
C LEU A 670 -27.71 5.83 -25.10
N THR A 671 -27.82 7.10 -24.76
CA THR A 671 -28.93 7.67 -24.01
C THR A 671 -29.47 8.91 -24.70
N ALA A 672 -30.63 9.42 -24.26
CA ALA A 672 -31.14 10.72 -24.68
C ALA A 672 -30.16 11.87 -24.40
N SER A 673 -29.31 11.73 -23.38
CA SER A 673 -28.24 12.69 -23.06
C SER A 673 -26.99 12.55 -23.92
N SER A 674 -26.81 11.42 -24.62
CA SER A 674 -25.71 11.25 -25.57
C SER A 674 -25.88 12.19 -26.75
N THR A 675 -24.78 12.76 -27.20
CA THR A 675 -24.70 13.72 -28.29
C THR A 675 -25.05 13.07 -29.62
N VAL A 676 -25.54 13.86 -30.59
CA VAL A 676 -25.80 13.39 -31.95
C VAL A 676 -24.55 12.77 -32.57
N ALA A 677 -23.35 13.32 -32.29
CA ALA A 677 -22.09 12.75 -32.77
C ALA A 677 -21.84 11.34 -32.20
N GLU A 678 -22.04 11.12 -30.90
CA GLU A 678 -21.90 9.79 -30.27
C GLU A 678 -22.89 8.78 -30.87
N TRP A 679 -24.15 9.21 -31.09
CA TRP A 679 -25.14 8.37 -31.75
C TRP A 679 -24.75 8.02 -33.19
N LEU A 680 -24.27 9.00 -33.97
CA LEU A 680 -23.87 8.80 -35.36
C LEU A 680 -22.60 7.96 -35.52
N ALA A 681 -21.70 8.03 -34.54
CA ALA A 681 -20.46 7.23 -34.47
C ALA A 681 -20.73 5.77 -34.08
N HIS A 682 -21.84 5.49 -33.39
CA HIS A 682 -22.20 4.13 -33.03
C HIS A 682 -22.50 3.27 -34.27
N PRO A 683 -21.84 2.10 -34.46
CA PRO A 683 -21.92 1.32 -35.71
C PRO A 683 -23.34 0.94 -36.13
N LEU A 684 -24.19 0.55 -35.17
CA LEU A 684 -25.58 0.13 -35.42
C LEU A 684 -26.58 1.28 -35.30
N ALA A 685 -26.64 1.94 -34.15
CA ALA A 685 -27.55 3.06 -33.89
C ALA A 685 -27.34 4.27 -34.82
N GLY A 686 -26.11 4.53 -35.28
CA GLY A 686 -25.82 5.65 -36.17
C GLY A 686 -26.47 5.52 -37.55
N ALA A 687 -26.58 4.29 -38.08
CA ALA A 687 -27.30 4.05 -39.34
C ALA A 687 -28.80 4.31 -39.18
N ARG A 688 -29.38 3.86 -38.07
CA ARG A 688 -30.80 4.10 -37.74
C ARG A 688 -31.08 5.59 -37.50
N LEU A 689 -30.22 6.29 -36.76
CA LEU A 689 -30.36 7.73 -36.55
C LEU A 689 -30.28 8.50 -37.88
N ARG A 690 -29.37 8.14 -38.78
CA ARG A 690 -29.30 8.73 -40.13
C ARG A 690 -30.60 8.53 -40.90
N GLN A 691 -31.26 7.38 -40.78
CA GLN A 691 -32.55 7.13 -41.41
C GLN A 691 -33.66 8.03 -40.85
N VAL A 692 -33.74 8.19 -39.53
CA VAL A 692 -34.73 9.07 -38.88
C VAL A 692 -34.50 10.54 -39.24
N LEU A 693 -33.24 10.99 -39.24
CA LEU A 693 -32.89 12.37 -39.59
C LEU A 693 -33.12 12.68 -41.09
N SER A 694 -32.99 11.69 -41.97
CA SER A 694 -33.20 11.87 -43.42
C SER A 694 -34.66 11.76 -43.87
N SER A 695 -35.56 11.27 -43.00
CA SER A 695 -37.00 11.20 -43.28
C SER A 695 -37.78 12.50 -43.03
N GLY A 696 -37.12 13.57 -42.58
CA GLY A 696 -37.74 14.86 -42.28
C GLY A 696 -37.52 15.92 -43.37
N ASP A 697 -38.60 16.55 -43.85
CA ASP A 697 -38.57 17.67 -44.82
C ASP A 697 -38.12 19.03 -44.22
N GLY A 698 -37.38 19.02 -43.10
CA GLY A 698 -37.08 20.20 -42.29
C GLY A 698 -35.65 20.75 -42.41
N ALA A 699 -35.47 22.02 -42.04
CA ALA A 699 -34.18 22.75 -42.02
C ALA A 699 -33.05 22.03 -41.28
N LEU A 700 -33.39 21.12 -40.36
CA LEU A 700 -32.47 20.29 -39.59
C LEU A 700 -31.75 19.24 -40.45
N GLY A 701 -32.40 18.67 -41.48
CA GLY A 701 -31.78 17.72 -42.40
C GLY A 701 -30.71 18.37 -43.29
N ALA A 702 -30.96 19.61 -43.72
CA ALA A 702 -29.99 20.42 -44.46
C ALA A 702 -28.80 20.85 -43.58
N ALA A 703 -29.05 21.13 -42.30
CA ALA A 703 -28.04 21.51 -41.32
C ALA A 703 -27.01 20.42 -41.00
N VAL A 704 -27.37 19.13 -41.16
CA VAL A 704 -26.43 18.00 -41.01
C VAL A 704 -25.45 17.88 -42.19
N THR A 705 -25.77 18.48 -43.34
CA THR A 705 -24.93 18.44 -44.55
C THR A 705 -23.97 19.63 -44.69
N ASP A 706 -24.16 20.69 -43.89
CA ASP A 706 -23.22 21.81 -43.78
C ASP A 706 -22.13 21.50 -42.73
N PRO A 707 -20.83 21.54 -43.06
CA PRO A 707 -19.77 21.13 -42.13
C PRO A 707 -19.71 21.93 -40.81
N GLY A 708 -20.02 23.23 -40.85
CA GLY A 708 -20.00 24.09 -39.66
C GLY A 708 -21.19 23.82 -38.74
N MET A 709 -22.36 23.64 -39.32
CA MET A 709 -23.60 23.33 -38.60
C MET A 709 -23.65 21.87 -38.12
N ALA A 710 -23.02 20.94 -38.83
CA ALA A 710 -22.88 19.54 -38.43
C ALA A 710 -22.06 19.39 -37.15
N ALA A 711 -21.00 20.19 -36.97
CA ALA A 711 -20.22 20.21 -35.73
C ALA A 711 -21.06 20.75 -34.56
N LEU A 712 -21.83 21.82 -34.79
CA LEU A 712 -22.73 22.38 -33.78
C LEU A 712 -23.81 21.39 -33.35
N LEU A 713 -24.53 20.80 -34.31
CA LEU A 713 -25.56 19.79 -34.05
C LEU A 713 -24.97 18.51 -33.43
N GLY A 714 -23.77 18.12 -33.86
CA GLY A 714 -23.04 16.96 -33.35
C GLY A 714 -22.81 17.02 -31.84
N SER A 715 -22.61 18.22 -31.28
CA SER A 715 -22.42 18.43 -29.83
C SER A 715 -23.72 18.43 -29.01
N MET A 716 -24.88 18.47 -29.65
CA MET A 716 -26.17 18.54 -28.96
C MET A 716 -26.60 17.15 -28.48
N PRO A 717 -27.11 17.00 -27.24
CA PRO A 717 -27.78 15.77 -26.82
C PRO A 717 -28.96 15.42 -27.73
N LEU A 718 -29.10 14.16 -28.10
CA LEU A 718 -30.14 13.72 -29.03
C LEU A 718 -31.55 14.03 -28.48
N GLY A 719 -31.75 13.92 -27.17
CA GLY A 719 -32.99 14.31 -26.51
C GLY A 719 -33.30 15.79 -26.57
N ARG A 720 -32.29 16.67 -26.66
CA ARG A 720 -32.52 18.10 -26.90
C ARG A 720 -32.94 18.36 -28.34
N LEU A 721 -32.37 17.61 -29.28
CA LEU A 721 -32.77 17.65 -30.69
C LEU A 721 -34.25 17.29 -30.86
N ALA A 722 -34.76 16.35 -30.06
CA ALA A 722 -36.16 15.91 -30.10
C ALA A 722 -37.18 17.03 -29.79
N VAL A 723 -36.78 18.01 -28.98
CA VAL A 723 -37.67 19.08 -28.49
C VAL A 723 -37.66 20.31 -29.42
N PHE A 724 -36.74 20.39 -30.39
CA PHE A 724 -36.71 21.53 -31.32
C PHE A 724 -37.94 21.54 -32.25
N PRO A 725 -38.59 22.70 -32.44
CA PRO A 725 -39.68 22.84 -33.40
C PRO A 725 -39.23 22.40 -34.81
N GLY A 726 -39.94 21.44 -35.40
CA GLY A 726 -39.61 20.90 -36.73
C GLY A 726 -38.57 19.78 -36.74
N SER A 727 -38.20 19.23 -35.57
CA SER A 727 -37.35 18.05 -35.48
C SER A 727 -38.08 16.80 -36.02
N PRO A 728 -37.42 15.97 -36.85
CA PRO A 728 -37.97 14.68 -37.27
C PRO A 728 -37.89 13.60 -36.17
N LEU A 729 -37.22 13.90 -35.05
CA LEU A 729 -37.01 12.98 -33.95
C LEU A 729 -38.06 13.23 -32.85
N THR A 730 -39.08 12.38 -32.72
CA THR A 730 -40.07 12.46 -31.64
C THR A 730 -39.56 11.82 -30.35
N GLU A 731 -40.20 12.11 -29.21
CA GLU A 731 -39.89 11.42 -27.93
C GLU A 731 -40.05 9.90 -28.04
N GLU A 732 -41.13 9.43 -28.69
CA GLU A 732 -41.36 7.99 -28.93
C GLU A 732 -40.27 7.36 -29.82
N ALA A 733 -39.81 8.08 -30.86
CA ALA A 733 -38.72 7.60 -31.72
C ALA A 733 -37.38 7.55 -30.97
N LEU A 734 -37.15 8.49 -30.07
CA LEU A 734 -35.96 8.52 -29.21
C LEU A 734 -35.96 7.37 -28.21
N ASP A 735 -37.07 7.11 -27.53
CA ASP A 735 -37.20 6.00 -26.59
C ASP A 735 -36.98 4.65 -27.29
N TRP A 736 -37.59 4.48 -28.47
CA TRP A 736 -37.34 3.31 -29.31
C TRP A 736 -35.87 3.17 -29.72
N LEU A 737 -35.23 4.27 -30.15
CA LEU A 737 -33.80 4.27 -30.50
C LEU A 737 -32.92 3.87 -29.30
N VAL A 738 -33.26 4.34 -28.09
CA VAL A 738 -32.52 4.02 -26.85
C VAL A 738 -32.71 2.55 -26.47
N GLU A 739 -33.93 2.02 -26.54
CA GLU A 739 -34.21 0.61 -26.27
C GLU A 739 -33.50 -0.32 -27.26
N GLU A 740 -33.53 0.00 -28.55
CA GLU A 740 -32.82 -0.76 -29.59
C GLU A 740 -31.30 -0.70 -29.39
N ALA A 741 -30.74 0.48 -29.08
CA ALA A 741 -29.31 0.61 -28.79
C ALA A 741 -28.89 -0.21 -27.55
N ARG A 742 -29.74 -0.27 -26.52
CA ARG A 742 -29.52 -1.13 -25.34
C ARG A 742 -29.60 -2.61 -25.67
N ALA A 743 -30.56 -3.03 -26.49
CA ALA A 743 -30.70 -4.43 -26.91
C ALA A 743 -29.49 -4.89 -27.74
N ASP A 744 -28.94 -4.01 -28.57
CA ASP A 744 -27.74 -4.28 -29.36
C ASP A 744 -26.48 -4.36 -28.49
N ALA A 745 -26.37 -3.54 -27.44
CA ALA A 745 -25.26 -3.58 -26.47
C ALA A 745 -25.26 -4.86 -25.60
N ALA A 746 -26.39 -5.57 -25.52
CA ALA A 746 -26.53 -6.82 -24.74
C ALA A 746 -26.09 -8.09 -25.49
N VAL A 747 -25.60 -7.98 -26.73
CA VAL A 747 -25.11 -9.13 -27.53
C VAL A 747 -23.58 -9.10 -27.60
N PRO A 748 -22.86 -9.92 -26.80
CA PRO A 748 -21.43 -10.09 -26.97
C PRO A 748 -21.15 -11.10 -28.11
N ASP A 749 -20.18 -10.76 -28.94
CA ASP A 749 -19.57 -11.57 -30.01
C ASP A 749 -20.40 -11.98 -31.25
N GLY A 750 -20.10 -11.31 -32.37
CA GLY A 750 -19.57 -12.00 -33.55
C GLY A 750 -20.47 -12.96 -34.35
N ARG A 751 -21.80 -12.96 -34.18
CA ARG A 751 -22.70 -13.65 -35.12
C ARG A 751 -23.81 -12.73 -35.60
N SER A 752 -23.60 -12.13 -36.77
CA SER A 752 -24.66 -11.48 -37.54
C SER A 752 -25.87 -12.43 -37.66
N ARG A 753 -27.05 -11.99 -37.24
CA ARG A 753 -28.30 -12.67 -37.61
C ARG A 753 -28.50 -12.52 -39.12
N GLY A 754 -28.00 -13.51 -39.87
CA GLY A 754 -28.37 -13.71 -41.27
C GLY A 754 -29.87 -14.00 -41.34
N ALA A 755 -30.59 -13.16 -42.08
CA ALA A 755 -31.99 -13.39 -42.40
C ALA A 755 -32.15 -14.68 -43.21
N ALA A 756 -33.07 -15.55 -42.80
CA ALA A 756 -33.65 -16.58 -43.65
C ALA A 756 -35.15 -16.78 -43.31
N PRO A 757 -36.03 -16.94 -44.32
CA PRO A 757 -37.48 -16.86 -44.15
C PRO A 757 -38.15 -18.23 -43.90
N GLY A 758 -39.29 -18.21 -43.20
CA GLY A 758 -40.45 -19.05 -43.52
C GLY A 758 -40.65 -20.40 -42.78
N THR A 759 -41.48 -20.35 -41.72
CA THR A 759 -42.62 -21.28 -41.41
C THR A 759 -42.33 -22.76 -41.03
N PRO A 760 -43.26 -23.53 -40.39
CA PRO A 760 -43.60 -23.52 -38.96
C PRO A 760 -43.52 -24.91 -38.24
N LEU A 761 -43.55 -24.84 -36.90
CA LEU A 761 -44.10 -25.77 -35.88
C LEU A 761 -44.33 -27.27 -36.20
N ARG A 762 -43.65 -28.13 -35.41
CA ARG A 762 -44.05 -29.45 -34.81
C ARG A 762 -42.78 -29.98 -34.08
N GLY A 763 -42.75 -30.63 -32.93
CA GLY A 763 -43.70 -31.26 -32.04
C GLY A 763 -42.93 -32.40 -31.31
N ARG A 764 -42.87 -32.36 -29.98
CA ARG A 764 -42.60 -33.45 -29.00
C ARG A 764 -41.52 -34.51 -29.30
N ALA A 765 -40.56 -34.69 -28.37
CA ALA A 765 -40.46 -35.88 -27.48
C ALA A 765 -39.16 -35.92 -26.66
N ARG A 766 -39.28 -36.26 -25.36
CA ARG A 766 -38.23 -36.85 -24.50
C ARG A 766 -38.25 -38.39 -24.65
N PRO A 767 -37.13 -39.09 -24.41
CA PRO A 767 -37.04 -40.01 -23.24
C PRO A 767 -35.63 -39.97 -22.57
N SER A 768 -35.47 -39.91 -21.24
CA SER A 768 -35.54 -40.96 -20.19
C SER A 768 -34.29 -41.86 -19.98
N ARG A 769 -33.51 -41.52 -18.94
CA ARG A 769 -32.92 -42.32 -17.83
C ARG A 769 -32.37 -43.77 -18.02
N ARG A 770 -31.12 -43.91 -17.52
CA ARG A 770 -30.53 -44.90 -16.54
C ARG A 770 -29.97 -46.27 -17.08
N PRO A 771 -29.17 -47.05 -16.28
CA PRO A 771 -27.80 -46.83 -15.76
C PRO A 771 -26.93 -48.15 -15.79
N SER A 772 -25.88 -48.25 -14.94
CA SER A 772 -25.08 -49.46 -14.55
C SER A 772 -23.80 -49.72 -15.37
N ALA A 773 -22.72 -50.34 -14.90
CA ALA A 773 -22.15 -50.68 -13.58
C ALA A 773 -20.76 -51.30 -13.79
N ARG A 774 -19.96 -51.30 -12.71
CA ARG A 774 -18.93 -52.30 -12.30
C ARG A 774 -17.51 -52.32 -12.89
N ARG A 775 -16.60 -52.18 -11.91
CA ARG A 775 -15.19 -52.58 -11.74
C ARG A 775 -14.78 -53.97 -12.27
N THR A 776 -13.50 -54.08 -12.66
CA THR A 776 -12.41 -54.97 -12.14
C THR A 776 -11.20 -54.80 -13.10
N ARG A 777 -9.89 -54.96 -12.80
CA ARG A 777 -9.08 -55.84 -11.92
C ARG A 777 -7.60 -55.37 -12.03
N HIS A 778 -6.78 -55.47 -10.97
CA HIS A 778 -5.53 -56.29 -10.84
C HIS A 778 -4.31 -55.38 -10.59
N SER A 779 -3.26 -55.69 -9.82
CA SER A 779 -2.94 -56.79 -8.88
C SER A 779 -1.61 -56.49 -8.17
N ALA A 780 -1.45 -57.05 -6.97
CA ALA A 780 -0.21 -57.61 -6.37
C ALA A 780 0.94 -56.69 -5.93
N ALA A 781 1.84 -57.07 -5.01
CA ALA A 781 1.87 -57.99 -3.87
C ALA A 781 3.22 -57.77 -3.14
N ALA A 782 3.26 -58.09 -1.84
CA ALA A 782 4.36 -58.70 -1.06
C ALA A 782 4.90 -57.90 0.16
N ASP A 783 4.59 -58.46 1.32
CA ASP A 783 5.16 -58.36 2.68
C ASP A 783 6.44 -59.26 2.77
N PRO A 784 7.09 -59.60 3.91
CA PRO A 784 7.05 -59.07 5.29
C PRO A 784 8.43 -58.93 6.00
N GLY A 785 8.43 -58.38 7.22
CA GLY A 785 9.47 -58.71 8.22
C GLY A 785 9.50 -57.83 9.48
N GLY A 786 8.82 -58.26 10.56
CA GLY A 786 9.12 -57.81 11.94
C GLY A 786 10.21 -58.68 12.60
N PRO A 787 10.32 -58.80 13.95
CA PRO A 787 9.76 -57.98 15.05
C PRO A 787 10.78 -57.76 16.23
N ARG A 788 10.26 -57.33 17.41
CA ARG A 788 10.78 -57.42 18.82
C ARG A 788 11.14 -56.05 19.45
N SER A 789 11.00 -55.78 20.76
CA SER A 789 10.23 -56.30 21.91
C SER A 789 10.62 -55.51 23.17
N GLY A 790 9.64 -55.18 24.04
CA GLY A 790 9.79 -55.03 25.51
C GLY A 790 10.25 -53.66 26.06
N ALA A 791 10.05 -53.29 27.34
CA ALA A 791 9.13 -53.66 28.42
C ALA A 791 9.46 -52.76 29.65
N ARG A 792 8.47 -52.54 30.55
CA ARG A 792 8.56 -52.19 32.01
C ARG A 792 8.83 -50.71 32.41
N ARG A 793 7.92 -50.04 33.16
CA ARG A 793 7.65 -50.01 34.64
C ARG A 793 8.84 -49.40 35.44
N ALA A 794 8.73 -48.54 36.47
CA ALA A 794 7.64 -47.99 37.30
C ALA A 794 8.21 -46.92 38.29
N ALA A 795 7.29 -46.21 38.99
CA ALA A 795 7.37 -45.68 40.37
C ALA A 795 7.99 -44.28 40.69
N GLY A 796 7.20 -43.43 41.37
CA GLY A 796 7.60 -42.22 42.13
C GLY A 796 8.19 -42.55 43.52
N PRO A 797 7.99 -41.79 44.64
CA PRO A 797 7.24 -40.53 44.86
C PRO A 797 7.90 -39.53 45.88
N ARG A 798 7.11 -38.51 46.33
CA ARG A 798 7.22 -37.67 47.56
C ARG A 798 8.15 -36.44 47.47
N GLY A 799 7.86 -35.24 48.00
CA GLY A 799 6.73 -34.72 48.78
C GLY A 799 7.20 -33.59 49.73
N ARG A 800 6.29 -32.63 50.01
CA ARG A 800 6.21 -31.73 51.20
C ARG A 800 6.85 -30.32 51.18
N THR A 801 5.94 -29.34 51.10
CA THR A 801 5.79 -28.06 51.87
C THR A 801 6.24 -28.13 53.35
N PRO A 802 6.49 -27.02 54.12
CA PRO A 802 5.55 -25.87 54.25
C PRO A 802 6.03 -24.47 54.72
N SER A 803 5.07 -23.52 54.64
CA SER A 803 4.82 -22.34 55.50
C SER A 803 5.67 -21.06 55.34
N ALA A 804 5.03 -19.91 55.14
CA ALA A 804 4.63 -18.98 56.21
C ALA A 804 3.91 -17.74 55.62
N ARG A 805 3.17 -17.03 56.48
CA ARG A 805 2.09 -16.06 56.21
C ARG A 805 2.59 -14.59 56.45
N PRO A 806 1.73 -13.53 56.42
CA PRO A 806 1.83 -12.38 55.53
C PRO A 806 2.26 -11.06 56.21
N ARG A 807 2.51 -10.00 55.44
CA ARG A 807 2.48 -8.60 55.94
C ARG A 807 1.89 -7.63 54.92
N GLN A 808 0.72 -7.08 55.26
CA GLN A 808 0.24 -5.76 54.84
C GLN A 808 1.13 -4.68 55.47
N ARG A 809 1.36 -3.58 54.74
CA ARG A 809 1.53 -2.25 55.35
C ARG A 809 1.04 -1.15 54.41
N GLU A 810 0.30 -0.27 55.06
CA GLU A 810 -0.40 0.94 54.63
C GLU A 810 0.50 2.02 54.02
N ARG A 811 -0.10 2.95 53.25
CA ARG A 811 -0.19 4.42 53.49
C ARG A 811 -0.41 5.16 52.16
N SER A 812 -1.61 5.66 51.87
CA SER A 812 -2.21 6.93 52.33
C SER A 812 -1.63 8.19 51.66
N ALA A 813 -2.51 8.90 50.95
CA ALA A 813 -2.33 10.20 50.32
C ALA A 813 -1.77 11.30 51.26
N PRO A 814 -1.43 12.47 50.69
CA PRO A 814 -2.19 13.65 51.10
C PRO A 814 -2.60 14.56 49.94
N ALA A 815 -3.87 14.95 49.96
CA ALA A 815 -4.33 16.20 49.39
C ALA A 815 -3.91 17.37 50.31
N ARG A 816 -3.52 18.51 49.74
CA ARG A 816 -3.82 19.84 50.32
C ARG A 816 -3.78 20.94 49.27
N ARG A 817 -4.98 21.46 49.01
CA ARG A 817 -5.33 22.74 48.39
C ARG A 817 -4.52 23.91 48.97
N ARG A 818 -4.20 24.91 48.14
CA ARG A 818 -4.52 26.33 48.38
C ARG A 818 -4.73 27.04 47.04
N GLY A 819 -5.83 27.79 46.96
CA GLY A 819 -6.27 28.54 45.79
C GLY A 819 -5.69 29.97 45.70
N PRO A 820 -6.32 30.83 44.85
CA PRO A 820 -5.75 32.02 44.16
C PRO A 820 -5.86 33.30 45.05
N PRO A 821 -5.58 34.57 44.63
CA PRO A 821 -5.61 35.12 43.25
C PRO A 821 -4.62 36.26 42.86
N ARG A 822 -4.35 36.42 41.56
CA ARG A 822 -4.63 37.61 40.72
C ARG A 822 -4.30 37.34 39.26
#